data_AF-A0A1V5UYZ4-F1
#
_entry.id   AF-A0A1V5UYZ4-F1
#
_cell.length_a   1.000
_cell.length_b   1.000
_cell.length_c   1.000
_cell.angle_alpha   90.00
_cell.angle_beta   90.00
_cell.angle_gamma   90.00
#
_symmetry.space_group_name_H-M   'P 1'
#
loop_
_entity.id
_entity.type
_entity.pdbx_description
1 polymer ?
#
loop_
_entity_poly.entity_id
_entity_poly.type
_entity_poly.pdbx_seq_one_letter_code
_entity_poly.pdbx_strand_id
1 'polypeptide(L)'
;MNFPRLFKLIALLGVFGSGIQAGELEKAADTLPKIGFFSKEFRYSDAWRKYGLHDKLLENGFLGNAIPSLSWIFGNVGEDKIYDEFKKYHAIVISLDRGYLTKDYTKTTLNYRNAIRRYLEQGGGVLLVPQSGEYKQDRRPEIFNLMFEEYGVTMLREGIYDPKQEYSYEGHPFLSTAKQTAPSYLRFFRLSNIKPSPVTDGVKNLYMPLFGAGGMWGTMALKLDSHWDVVVRGDKTAASYRYSPGGTKNEWFQLPGSYASEPPIAAIRPYGKGRLAVISCNLMHLTINAKAVDWPGVFEFRGDGKTASDGHRLLFNTLRWLSEGAAGNPALGSYVEKPVEGTALPPSVNFDRLRFPAPARTLTTGIIGIRSALSDGSGTVREFAAAARRAGLDFIAFTESFEKLTPEKYEQLKRECKEVSDAQFYACPGIEFPTSTGLRWAFWGEAVRFPAKHVLSPDGKTVHWWGQYAAECDRRPSALLNYDRLHQLGDPCNLWWYFRVPLLVYRNGKLQADNVAEYLFALDDIRGIGAMTYGGIDTPEKLSEETVSSVRNVVYGPLEKARDWLNTKNTYEANSSYVSQGPRIRLWNGINFNNSMPFGKVAGAQRVRLKFEVESPDGIAEVKVIDATRGLFRRFNGQSQKNFSAEFEAVHDRVHPLVLEVTDSRGKKAWSQVLRIQNPFYAITRCTDNLNLLGYSTLSTHPDRHSTVTFRDFEDPGLPTMEQTSIAGVDTAGAFVFTPETSISISLQADRGEQSGGSNQLDNWNAQIVRYPLISDGISIITADSTRRVDTRSRHHLDKRVSYSNGPFYSLGEPQPIADIHQTSYLLRSRIRPDLRRTRPWLCADDYRGGVMLHEIQLRFKEDTVLKGPLPIRIASFSPGSSWFNASRGYWTRLVAQEPGGKLVDRPAQKCSGEIADGGFLTVLSKASPRRIVLIPSADKLSLRYEMTGSGTLNFGLGKEGDRIAGGETVTLRLAFISQLDYSGDVSSVKDLPEGFDMNGKHSAPGVRAAVGKFLSSRLISTFEADNGALAFTTRPLKTVCDLPFRVNGLEDNGCAAYFERNGSARFLFAPVQNGSLFFQTSTEKGADVWCGNVFLASDKNLKLTLTVDGQAPGKPPKLEIHNPTESAIRATVFSPASAPLFGGMKFQADVPTGSSIHKILELKK
;
A
#
# COMPACT_ATOMS: atom_id res chain seq x y z
N MET A 1 20.40 0.91 -51.28
CA MET A 1 20.02 2.34 -51.17
C MET A 1 20.17 2.77 -49.70
N ASN A 2 20.96 3.79 -49.41
CA ASN A 2 21.37 4.17 -48.05
C ASN A 2 20.40 5.18 -47.39
N PHE A 3 19.30 4.68 -46.83
CA PHE A 3 18.34 5.46 -46.02
C PHE A 3 18.80 5.92 -44.61
N PRO A 4 19.77 5.28 -43.90
CA PRO A 4 20.08 5.64 -42.50
C PRO A 4 20.76 7.01 -42.29
N ARG A 5 21.30 7.63 -43.34
CA ARG A 5 22.03 8.91 -43.23
C ARG A 5 21.10 10.12 -43.18
N LEU A 6 19.92 10.05 -43.78
CA LEU A 6 18.97 11.17 -43.82
C LEU A 6 18.34 11.42 -42.44
N PHE A 7 17.99 10.35 -41.72
CA PHE A 7 17.47 10.43 -40.34
C PHE A 7 18.48 11.00 -39.35
N LYS A 8 19.77 10.63 -39.48
CA LYS A 8 20.84 11.20 -38.64
C LYS A 8 21.07 12.69 -38.92
N LEU A 9 20.92 13.14 -40.17
CA LEU A 9 21.10 14.53 -40.55
C LEU A 9 19.96 15.43 -40.04
N ILE A 10 18.72 14.94 -40.09
CA ILE A 10 17.53 15.65 -39.58
C ILE A 10 17.57 15.76 -38.05
N ALA A 11 18.05 14.72 -37.34
CA ALA A 11 18.21 14.76 -35.89
C ALA A 11 19.38 15.64 -35.42
N LEU A 12 20.47 15.76 -36.20
CA LEU A 12 21.63 16.59 -35.82
C LEU A 12 21.39 18.09 -36.03
N LEU A 13 20.51 18.49 -36.94
CA LEU A 13 20.41 19.89 -37.39
C LEU A 13 19.50 20.78 -36.53
N GLY A 14 18.69 20.24 -35.60
CA GLY A 14 17.96 21.06 -34.62
C GLY A 14 17.03 22.14 -35.23
N VAL A 15 16.64 22.02 -36.50
CA VAL A 15 15.76 22.99 -37.17
C VAL A 15 14.31 22.57 -36.98
N PHE A 16 13.71 22.91 -35.84
CA PHE A 16 12.25 22.97 -35.73
C PHE A 16 11.79 24.35 -36.21
N GLY A 17 11.57 24.45 -37.52
CA GLY A 17 11.17 25.73 -38.12
C GLY A 17 10.81 25.67 -39.59
N SER A 18 10.12 24.63 -40.07
CA SER A 18 9.26 24.71 -41.27
C SER A 18 8.68 23.34 -41.66
N GLY A 19 7.36 23.20 -41.50
CA GLY A 19 6.40 22.46 -42.37
C GLY A 19 6.84 21.34 -43.32
N ILE A 20 7.76 20.44 -42.95
CA ILE A 20 7.85 19.14 -43.64
C ILE A 20 6.59 18.35 -43.25
N GLN A 21 5.82 17.97 -44.26
CA GLN A 21 4.47 17.43 -44.15
C GLN A 21 4.41 16.22 -43.21
N ALA A 22 3.60 16.32 -42.16
CA ALA A 22 3.21 15.18 -41.31
C ALA A 22 2.77 13.94 -42.13
N GLY A 23 2.25 14.15 -43.35
CA GLY A 23 1.85 13.09 -44.27
C GLY A 23 2.96 12.20 -44.84
N GLU A 24 4.23 12.64 -44.93
CA GLU A 24 5.33 11.75 -45.35
C GLU A 24 5.86 10.87 -44.20
N LEU A 25 5.83 11.39 -42.97
CA LEU A 25 6.13 10.61 -41.77
C LEU A 25 5.02 9.57 -41.49
N GLU A 26 3.76 9.90 -41.73
CA GLU A 26 2.65 8.94 -41.66
C GLU A 26 2.81 7.80 -42.68
N LYS A 27 3.12 8.11 -43.95
CA LYS A 27 3.36 7.08 -44.98
C LYS A 27 4.56 6.17 -44.68
N ALA A 28 5.62 6.71 -44.06
CA ALA A 28 6.75 5.90 -43.64
C ALA A 28 6.40 4.99 -42.46
N ALA A 29 5.61 5.48 -41.50
CA ALA A 29 5.20 4.74 -40.31
C ALA A 29 4.39 3.48 -40.66
N ASP A 30 3.55 3.53 -41.70
CA ASP A 30 2.74 2.39 -42.16
C ASP A 30 3.58 1.19 -42.61
N THR A 31 4.79 1.42 -43.10
CA THR A 31 5.69 0.35 -43.59
C THR A 31 6.59 -0.27 -42.52
N LEU A 32 6.66 0.33 -41.33
CA LEU A 32 7.51 -0.18 -40.26
C LEU A 32 6.94 -1.47 -39.66
N PRO A 33 7.78 -2.47 -39.32
CA PRO A 33 7.33 -3.61 -38.55
C PRO A 33 6.76 -3.16 -37.21
N LYS A 34 5.68 -3.82 -36.79
CA LYS A 34 4.84 -3.45 -35.66
C LYS A 34 5.16 -4.37 -34.49
N ILE A 35 5.59 -3.82 -33.36
CA ILE A 35 6.04 -4.60 -32.20
C ILE A 35 5.11 -4.38 -31.01
N GLY A 36 4.52 -5.45 -30.48
CA GLY A 36 3.66 -5.38 -29.29
C GLY A 36 4.38 -5.90 -28.05
N PHE A 37 4.56 -5.08 -27.03
CA PHE A 37 5.12 -5.52 -25.74
C PHE A 37 3.98 -5.84 -24.75
N PHE A 38 3.85 -7.10 -24.36
CA PHE A 38 2.80 -7.61 -23.47
C PHE A 38 3.39 -7.89 -22.09
N SER A 39 3.19 -6.92 -21.18
CA SER A 39 3.67 -7.00 -19.81
C SER A 39 2.81 -6.09 -18.90
N LYS A 40 2.67 -6.49 -17.64
CA LYS A 40 2.08 -5.70 -16.57
C LYS A 40 2.93 -4.48 -16.22
N GLU A 41 4.24 -4.52 -16.42
CA GLU A 41 5.11 -3.36 -16.17
C GLU A 41 4.77 -2.19 -17.10
N PHE A 42 4.12 -2.48 -18.24
CA PHE A 42 3.54 -1.48 -19.13
C PHE A 42 2.08 -1.16 -18.84
N ARG A 43 1.67 -1.16 -17.57
CA ARG A 43 0.33 -0.72 -17.13
C ARG A 43 -0.11 0.62 -17.76
N TYR A 44 0.82 1.43 -18.30
CA TYR A 44 0.58 2.74 -18.87
C TYR A 44 1.20 2.87 -20.27
N SER A 45 0.37 3.08 -21.29
CA SER A 45 0.76 3.31 -22.69
C SER A 45 1.66 4.54 -22.89
N ASP A 46 1.82 5.36 -21.87
CA ASP A 46 2.54 6.63 -21.96
C ASP A 46 3.92 6.52 -21.28
N ALA A 47 4.08 5.58 -20.34
CA ALA A 47 5.33 5.33 -19.62
C ALA A 47 6.45 4.89 -20.58
N TRP A 48 6.18 3.93 -21.47
CA TRP A 48 7.19 3.43 -22.41
C TRP A 48 7.65 4.47 -23.45
N ARG A 49 6.83 5.50 -23.72
CA ARG A 49 7.25 6.68 -24.50
C ARG A 49 8.24 7.54 -23.72
N LYS A 50 7.93 7.84 -22.46
CA LYS A 50 8.77 8.68 -21.60
C LYS A 50 10.16 8.08 -21.36
N TYR A 51 10.26 6.78 -21.13
CA TYR A 51 11.57 6.12 -20.87
C TYR A 51 12.32 5.69 -22.12
N GLY A 52 11.81 6.07 -23.29
CA GLY A 52 12.53 5.97 -24.56
C GLY A 52 12.51 4.62 -25.23
N LEU A 53 11.78 3.61 -24.73
CA LEU A 53 11.59 2.37 -25.49
C LEU A 53 10.91 2.65 -26.84
N HIS A 54 9.91 3.54 -26.85
CA HIS A 54 9.29 4.00 -28.10
C HIS A 54 10.29 4.60 -29.07
N ASP A 55 11.07 5.56 -28.58
CA ASP A 55 12.02 6.27 -29.42
C ASP A 55 13.14 5.32 -29.87
N LYS A 56 13.54 4.36 -29.04
CA LYS A 56 14.52 3.33 -29.40
C LYS A 56 13.98 2.35 -30.45
N LEU A 57 12.69 2.03 -30.43
CA LEU A 57 12.07 1.25 -31.50
C LEU A 57 12.09 2.03 -32.82
N LEU A 58 11.69 3.31 -32.79
CA LEU A 58 11.71 4.18 -33.96
C LEU A 58 13.14 4.36 -34.51
N GLU A 59 14.12 4.61 -33.64
CA GLU A 59 15.55 4.70 -33.98
C GLU A 59 16.07 3.42 -34.68
N ASN A 60 15.45 2.27 -34.41
CA ASN A 60 15.82 0.98 -34.98
C ASN A 60 14.89 0.50 -36.11
N GLY A 61 13.99 1.37 -36.59
CA GLY A 61 13.10 1.09 -37.72
C GLY A 61 11.89 0.24 -37.37
N PHE A 62 11.35 0.39 -36.16
CA PHE A 62 10.14 -0.28 -35.71
C PHE A 62 9.10 0.73 -35.24
N LEU A 63 7.83 0.41 -35.44
CA LEU A 63 6.73 1.05 -34.72
C LEU A 63 6.22 0.06 -33.67
N GLY A 64 5.83 0.52 -32.50
CA GLY A 64 5.37 -0.42 -31.48
C GLY A 64 4.35 0.17 -30.54
N ASN A 65 3.90 -0.68 -29.63
CA ASN A 65 3.16 -0.26 -28.46
C ASN A 65 3.49 -1.18 -27.30
N ALA A 66 3.31 -0.66 -26.10
CA ALA A 66 3.30 -1.46 -24.90
C ALA A 66 1.85 -1.61 -24.41
N ILE A 67 1.41 -2.86 -24.28
CA ILE A 67 0.06 -3.20 -23.87
C ILE A 67 0.13 -3.77 -22.46
N PRO A 68 -0.63 -3.19 -21.52
CA PRO A 68 -0.85 -3.83 -20.23
C PRO A 68 -1.39 -5.24 -20.45
N SER A 69 -0.74 -6.27 -19.90
CA SER A 69 -1.27 -7.64 -19.92
C SER A 69 -2.47 -7.81 -18.96
N LEU A 70 -3.33 -6.79 -18.81
CA LEU A 70 -4.42 -6.66 -17.83
C LEU A 70 -5.35 -7.89 -17.76
N SER A 71 -5.42 -8.67 -18.83
CA SER A 71 -6.10 -9.97 -18.94
C SER A 71 -5.50 -11.10 -18.10
N TRP A 72 -4.21 -11.08 -17.76
CA TRP A 72 -3.54 -12.15 -17.00
C TRP A 72 -3.78 -12.12 -15.50
N ILE A 73 -4.10 -10.93 -14.97
CA ILE A 73 -4.03 -10.68 -13.54
C ILE A 73 -5.42 -10.83 -12.90
N PHE A 74 -6.51 -10.71 -13.67
CA PHE A 74 -7.85 -10.56 -13.10
C PHE A 74 -9.03 -11.19 -13.87
N GLY A 75 -8.87 -11.87 -15.01
CA GLY A 75 -10.05 -12.29 -15.79
C GLY A 75 -9.93 -13.53 -16.67
N ASN A 76 -11.10 -14.10 -16.99
CA ASN A 76 -11.29 -15.12 -18.03
C ASN A 76 -11.35 -14.45 -19.40
N VAL A 77 -10.21 -14.31 -20.08
CA VAL A 77 -10.16 -13.76 -21.43
C VAL A 77 -10.18 -14.90 -22.45
N GLY A 78 -11.12 -14.84 -23.39
CA GLY A 78 -11.23 -15.81 -24.48
C GLY A 78 -10.06 -15.72 -25.46
N GLU A 79 -9.73 -16.85 -26.07
CA GLU A 79 -8.67 -17.00 -27.08
C GLU A 79 -8.76 -15.95 -28.21
N ASP A 80 -9.96 -15.74 -28.77
CA ASP A 80 -10.14 -14.80 -29.90
C ASP A 80 -9.76 -13.37 -29.55
N LYS A 81 -10.11 -12.90 -28.34
CA LYS A 81 -9.76 -11.55 -27.90
C LYS A 81 -8.25 -11.37 -27.72
N ILE A 82 -7.55 -12.43 -27.32
CA ILE A 82 -6.08 -12.44 -27.19
C ILE A 82 -5.46 -12.38 -28.58
N TYR A 83 -5.93 -13.26 -29.48
CA TYR A 83 -5.45 -13.33 -30.84
C TYR A 83 -5.72 -12.04 -31.64
N ASP A 84 -6.89 -11.43 -31.48
CA ASP A 84 -7.24 -10.14 -32.08
C ASP A 84 -6.33 -8.99 -31.64
N GLU A 85 -5.76 -9.08 -30.44
CA GLU A 85 -4.75 -8.13 -30.00
C GLU A 85 -3.38 -8.45 -30.60
N PHE A 86 -2.97 -9.71 -30.63
CA PHE A 86 -1.69 -10.14 -31.21
C PHE A 86 -1.57 -9.80 -32.69
N LYS A 87 -2.63 -10.01 -33.48
CA LYS A 87 -2.61 -9.76 -34.92
C LYS A 87 -2.42 -8.29 -35.30
N LYS A 88 -2.52 -7.35 -34.35
CA LYS A 88 -2.15 -5.95 -34.61
C LYS A 88 -0.63 -5.78 -34.82
N TYR A 89 0.17 -6.77 -34.45
CA TYR A 89 1.62 -6.69 -34.47
C TYR A 89 2.23 -7.75 -35.38
N HIS A 90 3.39 -7.42 -35.96
CA HIS A 90 4.22 -8.36 -36.73
C HIS A 90 5.01 -9.28 -35.79
N ALA A 91 5.46 -8.75 -34.65
CA ALA A 91 6.04 -9.53 -33.57
C ALA A 91 5.56 -9.03 -32.20
N ILE A 92 5.53 -9.93 -31.22
CA ILE A 92 5.16 -9.63 -29.84
C ILE A 92 6.24 -10.06 -28.85
N VAL A 93 6.40 -9.31 -27.77
CA VAL A 93 7.29 -9.62 -26.64
C VAL A 93 6.42 -9.98 -25.44
N ILE A 94 6.65 -11.15 -24.85
CA ILE A 94 5.84 -11.66 -23.73
C ILE A 94 6.73 -11.83 -22.49
N SER A 95 6.38 -11.13 -21.41
CA SER A 95 7.05 -11.23 -20.09
C SER A 95 6.04 -11.47 -18.99
N LEU A 96 6.20 -12.54 -18.21
CA LEU A 96 5.32 -12.91 -17.08
C LEU A 96 5.68 -12.14 -15.80
N ASP A 97 4.95 -11.07 -15.51
CA ASP A 97 5.22 -10.21 -14.35
C ASP A 97 4.49 -10.65 -13.07
N ARG A 98 4.74 -9.92 -11.96
CA ARG A 98 4.08 -10.13 -10.65
C ARG A 98 2.57 -10.20 -10.79
N GLY A 99 1.93 -11.33 -10.49
CA GLY A 99 0.47 -11.46 -10.45
C GLY A 99 0.02 -12.24 -9.22
N TYR A 100 -0.96 -11.72 -8.48
CA TYR A 100 -1.80 -12.55 -7.61
C TYR A 100 -2.68 -13.36 -8.54
N LEU A 101 -2.33 -14.62 -8.74
CA LEU A 101 -3.04 -15.46 -9.69
C LEU A 101 -4.37 -15.86 -9.09
N THR A 102 -5.45 -15.49 -9.78
CA THR A 102 -6.78 -16.04 -9.54
C THR A 102 -6.78 -17.56 -9.77
N LYS A 103 -7.73 -18.28 -9.18
CA LYS A 103 -7.78 -19.75 -9.22
C LYS A 103 -7.87 -20.38 -10.61
N ASP A 104 -8.38 -19.68 -11.62
CA ASP A 104 -8.50 -20.18 -13.00
C ASP A 104 -7.43 -19.61 -13.96
N TYR A 105 -6.20 -19.46 -13.50
CA TYR A 105 -5.10 -19.07 -14.39
C TYR A 105 -4.86 -20.14 -15.47
N THR A 106 -5.11 -21.43 -15.19
CA THR A 106 -4.91 -22.53 -16.15
C THR A 106 -5.67 -22.31 -17.44
N LYS A 107 -7.00 -22.10 -17.38
CA LYS A 107 -7.81 -21.89 -18.59
C LYS A 107 -7.35 -20.68 -19.39
N THR A 108 -7.09 -19.58 -18.70
CA THR A 108 -6.60 -18.35 -19.35
C THR A 108 -5.23 -18.58 -19.98
N THR A 109 -4.30 -19.26 -19.30
CA THR A 109 -2.99 -19.63 -19.85
C THR A 109 -3.11 -20.52 -21.08
N LEU A 110 -4.05 -21.48 -21.09
CA LEU A 110 -4.34 -22.31 -22.27
C LEU A 110 -4.90 -21.50 -23.45
N ASN A 111 -5.80 -20.55 -23.19
CA ASN A 111 -6.29 -19.63 -24.23
C ASN A 111 -5.14 -18.81 -24.84
N TYR A 112 -4.19 -18.36 -24.01
CA TYR A 112 -2.97 -17.67 -24.48
C TYR A 112 -2.13 -18.58 -25.36
N ARG A 113 -1.84 -19.79 -24.89
CA ARG A 113 -1.09 -20.79 -25.66
C ARG A 113 -1.74 -21.03 -27.02
N ASN A 114 -3.06 -21.22 -27.08
CA ASN A 114 -3.76 -21.42 -28.33
C ASN A 114 -3.68 -20.19 -29.25
N ALA A 115 -3.89 -18.98 -28.71
CA ALA A 115 -3.77 -17.74 -29.46
C ALA A 115 -2.35 -17.53 -30.01
N ILE A 116 -1.32 -17.85 -29.22
CA ILE A 116 0.09 -17.82 -29.64
C ILE A 116 0.32 -18.81 -30.79
N ARG A 117 -0.17 -20.04 -30.68
CA ARG A 117 -0.08 -21.03 -31.76
C ARG A 117 -0.72 -20.51 -33.04
N ARG A 118 -1.97 -20.04 -32.99
CA ARG A 118 -2.69 -19.46 -34.14
C ARG A 118 -1.95 -18.27 -34.74
N TYR A 119 -1.37 -17.41 -33.90
CA TYR A 119 -0.57 -16.26 -34.33
C TYR A 119 0.72 -16.68 -35.05
N LEU A 120 1.46 -17.65 -34.50
CA LEU A 120 2.67 -18.21 -35.11
C LEU A 120 2.37 -18.93 -36.43
N GLU A 121 1.30 -19.72 -36.50
CA GLU A 121 0.88 -20.43 -37.73
C GLU A 121 0.61 -19.48 -38.90
N GLN A 122 0.25 -18.23 -38.60
CA GLN A 122 -0.01 -17.19 -39.60
C GLN A 122 1.21 -16.32 -39.95
N GLY A 123 2.37 -16.56 -39.34
CA GLY A 123 3.59 -15.79 -39.62
C GLY A 123 4.01 -14.84 -38.50
N GLY A 124 3.23 -14.73 -37.43
CA GLY A 124 3.58 -13.87 -36.30
C GLY A 124 4.88 -14.29 -35.62
N GLY A 125 5.60 -13.32 -35.06
CA GLY A 125 6.83 -13.54 -34.31
C GLY A 125 6.64 -13.39 -32.79
N VAL A 126 7.22 -14.28 -31.97
CA VAL A 126 7.08 -14.21 -30.51
C VAL A 126 8.45 -14.24 -29.83
N LEU A 127 8.76 -13.21 -29.03
CA LEU A 127 9.89 -13.16 -28.11
C LEU A 127 9.44 -13.47 -26.68
N LEU A 128 10.04 -14.50 -26.09
CA LEU A 128 9.83 -14.91 -24.71
C LEU A 128 10.88 -14.27 -23.80
N VAL A 129 10.44 -13.62 -22.73
CA VAL A 129 11.30 -13.01 -21.71
C VAL A 129 10.95 -13.61 -20.35
N PRO A 130 11.67 -14.66 -19.90
CA PRO A 130 11.40 -15.32 -18.63
C PRO A 130 11.71 -14.38 -17.45
N GLN A 131 10.92 -14.47 -16.39
CA GLN A 131 11.16 -13.76 -15.14
C GLN A 131 11.22 -14.73 -13.96
N SER A 132 12.15 -14.47 -13.04
CA SER A 132 12.34 -15.22 -11.80
C SER A 132 11.17 -15.03 -10.85
N GLY A 133 10.77 -16.09 -10.14
CA GLY A 133 9.81 -15.99 -9.03
C GLY A 133 10.39 -15.21 -7.83
N GLU A 134 9.55 -14.41 -7.14
CA GLU A 134 9.95 -13.56 -6.00
C GLU A 134 10.04 -14.33 -4.71
N TYR A 135 9.05 -15.21 -4.54
CA TYR A 135 8.95 -16.08 -3.40
C TYR A 135 9.01 -17.53 -3.89
N LYS A 136 9.38 -18.44 -3.00
CA LYS A 136 9.36 -19.89 -3.29
C LYS A 136 8.00 -20.35 -3.83
N GLN A 137 6.93 -19.68 -3.41
CA GLN A 137 5.53 -19.97 -3.73
C GLN A 137 5.05 -19.26 -5.01
N ASP A 138 5.92 -18.51 -5.69
CA ASP A 138 5.61 -17.86 -6.94
C ASP A 138 5.43 -18.90 -8.06
N ARG A 139 4.29 -18.83 -8.75
CA ARG A 139 3.87 -19.77 -9.79
C ARG A 139 4.27 -19.31 -11.20
N ARG A 140 5.03 -18.22 -11.35
CA ARG A 140 5.54 -17.77 -12.65
C ARG A 140 6.23 -18.89 -13.46
N PRO A 141 7.11 -19.73 -12.87
CA PRO A 141 7.64 -20.91 -13.57
C PRO A 141 6.57 -21.87 -14.07
N GLU A 142 5.54 -22.14 -13.28
CA GLU A 142 4.47 -23.06 -13.65
C GLU A 142 3.62 -22.49 -14.80
N ILE A 143 3.30 -21.20 -14.77
CA ILE A 143 2.54 -20.54 -15.84
C ILE A 143 3.35 -20.46 -17.11
N PHE A 144 4.63 -20.09 -17.00
CA PHE A 144 5.54 -20.08 -18.13
C PHE A 144 5.56 -21.44 -18.81
N ASN A 145 5.73 -22.50 -18.02
CA ASN A 145 5.81 -23.86 -18.54
C ASN A 145 4.46 -24.29 -19.14
N LEU A 146 3.34 -24.02 -18.45
CA LEU A 146 2.02 -24.32 -19.01
C LEU A 146 1.75 -23.60 -20.34
N MET A 147 2.25 -22.37 -20.49
CA MET A 147 2.11 -21.58 -21.71
C MET A 147 3.06 -22.03 -22.81
N PHE A 148 4.29 -22.44 -22.48
CA PHE A 148 5.38 -22.56 -23.46
C PHE A 148 6.06 -23.93 -23.58
N GLU A 149 5.76 -24.90 -22.74
CA GLU A 149 6.41 -26.22 -22.77
C GLU A 149 6.13 -26.98 -24.08
N GLU A 150 4.93 -26.83 -24.66
CA GLU A 150 4.60 -27.38 -26.00
C GLU A 150 5.44 -26.74 -27.11
N TYR A 151 6.04 -25.58 -26.85
CA TYR A 151 7.04 -24.98 -27.72
C TYR A 151 8.47 -25.37 -27.35
N GLY A 152 8.68 -26.48 -26.65
CA GLY A 152 10.01 -27.03 -26.36
C GLY A 152 10.88 -26.18 -25.43
N VAL A 153 10.27 -25.29 -24.63
CA VAL A 153 10.98 -24.44 -23.66
C VAL A 153 10.34 -24.52 -22.28
N THR A 154 11.17 -24.76 -21.27
CA THR A 154 10.77 -24.86 -19.87
C THR A 154 11.64 -23.93 -19.03
N MET A 155 11.02 -23.06 -18.24
CA MET A 155 11.70 -22.27 -17.22
C MET A 155 12.00 -23.13 -15.99
N LEU A 156 13.27 -23.18 -15.61
CA LEU A 156 13.73 -23.86 -14.40
C LEU A 156 13.62 -22.92 -13.20
N ARG A 157 13.56 -23.47 -11.99
CA ARG A 157 13.65 -22.68 -10.73
C ARG A 157 15.12 -22.45 -10.36
N GLU A 158 15.90 -22.01 -11.33
CA GLU A 158 17.35 -21.87 -11.26
C GLU A 158 17.79 -20.57 -11.93
N GLY A 159 18.86 -19.96 -11.45
CA GLY A 159 19.48 -18.79 -12.07
C GLY A 159 20.86 -19.11 -12.61
N ILE A 160 21.30 -18.35 -13.62
CA ILE A 160 22.62 -18.50 -14.23
C ILE A 160 23.57 -17.48 -13.63
N TYR A 161 24.80 -17.92 -13.36
CA TYR A 161 25.86 -17.08 -12.86
C TYR A 161 27.22 -17.57 -13.36
N ASP A 162 28.09 -16.62 -13.71
CA ASP A 162 29.51 -16.88 -13.95
C ASP A 162 30.35 -16.09 -12.95
N PRO A 163 30.87 -16.74 -11.89
CA PRO A 163 31.71 -16.05 -10.90
C PRO A 163 33.06 -15.58 -11.45
N LYS A 164 33.55 -16.13 -12.56
CA LYS A 164 34.84 -15.74 -13.15
C LYS A 164 34.71 -14.55 -14.10
N GLN A 165 33.50 -14.28 -14.59
CA GLN A 165 33.19 -13.15 -15.47
C GLN A 165 32.33 -12.08 -14.77
N GLU A 166 32.22 -12.13 -13.44
CA GLU A 166 31.40 -11.18 -12.69
C GLU A 166 31.92 -9.75 -12.85
N TYR A 167 31.00 -8.83 -13.13
CA TYR A 167 31.20 -7.40 -13.11
C TYR A 167 30.18 -6.74 -12.17
N SER A 168 30.67 -6.00 -11.19
CA SER A 168 29.83 -5.07 -10.42
C SER A 168 30.01 -3.68 -11.01
N TYR A 169 28.91 -3.03 -11.39
CA TYR A 169 28.97 -1.64 -11.79
C TYR A 169 29.45 -0.79 -10.60
N GLU A 170 30.48 0.02 -10.76
CA GLU A 170 31.02 0.88 -9.68
C GLU A 170 30.76 2.38 -9.93
N GLY A 171 30.37 2.73 -11.16
CA GLY A 171 30.18 4.12 -11.58
C GLY A 171 28.90 4.78 -11.08
N HIS A 172 28.12 4.10 -10.25
CA HIS A 172 26.93 4.68 -9.62
C HIS A 172 27.33 5.30 -8.27
N PRO A 173 26.88 6.51 -7.93
CA PRO A 173 27.15 7.13 -6.64
C PRO A 173 26.72 6.28 -5.43
N PHE A 174 25.78 5.35 -5.63
CA PHE A 174 25.30 4.41 -4.61
C PHE A 174 26.20 3.17 -4.39
N LEU A 175 27.26 2.97 -5.19
CA LEU A 175 28.07 1.72 -5.25
C LEU A 175 29.50 1.85 -4.72
N SER A 176 29.93 3.04 -4.32
CA SER A 176 31.35 3.40 -4.16
C SER A 176 32.05 2.94 -2.87
N THR A 177 31.52 1.98 -2.10
CA THR A 177 32.23 1.38 -0.95
C THR A 177 31.95 -0.11 -0.73
N ALA A 178 33.02 -0.89 -0.58
CA ALA A 178 33.03 -2.34 -0.36
C ALA A 178 32.37 -3.20 -1.46
N LYS A 179 33.20 -4.00 -2.16
CA LYS A 179 32.82 -5.03 -3.15
C LYS A 179 31.72 -6.01 -2.69
N GLN A 180 31.34 -6.02 -1.41
CA GLN A 180 30.34 -6.94 -0.84
C GLN A 180 28.90 -6.38 -0.77
N THR A 181 28.67 -5.11 -1.12
CA THR A 181 27.39 -4.43 -0.80
C THR A 181 26.73 -3.70 -1.96
N ALA A 182 27.21 -3.87 -3.20
CA ALA A 182 26.47 -3.38 -4.37
C ALA A 182 25.03 -3.90 -4.31
N PRO A 183 23.98 -3.05 -4.48
CA PRO A 183 22.61 -3.56 -4.53
C PRO A 183 22.56 -4.68 -5.56
N SER A 184 21.96 -5.80 -5.16
CA SER A 184 22.08 -7.07 -5.89
C SER A 184 21.83 -6.91 -7.40
N TYR A 185 20.94 -6.01 -7.82
CA TYR A 185 20.54 -5.78 -9.21
C TYR A 185 21.56 -5.03 -10.11
N LEU A 186 22.72 -4.58 -9.61
CA LEU A 186 23.79 -3.97 -10.44
C LEU A 186 25.03 -4.87 -10.57
N ARG A 187 24.85 -6.16 -10.32
CA ARG A 187 25.84 -7.21 -10.57
C ARG A 187 25.49 -7.90 -11.88
N PHE A 188 26.49 -8.04 -12.73
CA PHE A 188 26.39 -8.62 -14.06
C PHE A 188 27.47 -9.69 -14.22
N PHE A 189 27.38 -10.48 -15.27
CA PHE A 189 28.47 -11.33 -15.70
C PHE A 189 28.59 -11.28 -17.22
N ARG A 190 29.82 -11.22 -17.71
CA ARG A 190 30.11 -11.13 -19.14
C ARG A 190 29.99 -12.50 -19.79
N LEU A 191 29.44 -12.54 -21.00
CA LEU A 191 29.36 -13.69 -21.88
C LEU A 191 29.95 -13.36 -23.25
N SER A 192 30.62 -14.34 -23.85
CA SER A 192 31.25 -14.25 -25.17
C SER A 192 30.96 -15.45 -26.07
N ASN A 193 30.34 -16.52 -25.53
CA ASN A 193 29.92 -17.71 -26.26
C ASN A 193 28.68 -17.44 -27.15
N ILE A 194 28.92 -16.81 -28.30
CA ILE A 194 27.90 -16.35 -29.24
C ILE A 194 28.09 -17.05 -30.58
N LYS A 195 27.10 -17.82 -30.99
CA LYS A 195 27.06 -18.51 -32.29
C LYS A 195 26.58 -17.53 -33.37
N PRO A 196 27.21 -17.47 -34.56
CA PRO A 196 26.71 -16.67 -35.68
C PRO A 196 25.28 -17.06 -36.08
N SER A 197 24.41 -16.07 -36.20
CA SER A 197 22.98 -16.21 -36.51
C SER A 197 22.43 -14.84 -36.92
N PRO A 198 21.31 -14.75 -37.66
CA PRO A 198 20.68 -13.46 -37.98
C PRO A 198 20.40 -12.58 -36.75
N VAL A 199 20.11 -13.18 -35.59
CA VAL A 199 19.83 -12.43 -34.36
C VAL A 199 21.09 -12.02 -33.59
N THR A 200 22.22 -12.68 -33.82
CA THR A 200 23.51 -12.39 -33.18
C THR A 200 24.48 -11.64 -34.11
N ASP A 201 24.01 -11.19 -35.28
CA ASP A 201 24.84 -10.41 -36.20
C ASP A 201 25.43 -9.17 -35.51
N GLY A 202 26.75 -9.08 -35.54
CA GLY A 202 27.52 -8.04 -34.86
C GLY A 202 27.48 -8.07 -33.32
N VAL A 203 26.91 -9.08 -32.68
CA VAL A 203 26.92 -9.25 -31.21
C VAL A 203 28.21 -9.98 -30.81
N LYS A 204 29.04 -9.35 -29.98
CA LYS A 204 30.35 -9.87 -29.57
C LYS A 204 30.44 -10.17 -28.08
N ASN A 205 29.78 -9.36 -27.24
CA ASN A 205 29.77 -9.55 -25.80
C ASN A 205 28.41 -9.17 -25.22
N LEU A 206 28.01 -9.85 -24.15
CA LEU A 206 26.80 -9.52 -23.40
C LEU A 206 27.11 -9.47 -21.90
N TYR A 207 26.54 -8.50 -21.21
CA TYR A 207 26.61 -8.40 -19.74
C TYR A 207 25.26 -8.74 -19.15
N MET A 208 25.11 -9.99 -18.70
CA MET A 208 23.85 -10.52 -18.21
C MET A 208 23.65 -10.16 -16.73
N PRO A 209 22.44 -9.71 -16.32
CA PRO A 209 22.17 -9.37 -14.93
C PRO A 209 22.19 -10.63 -14.06
N LEU A 210 22.95 -10.59 -12.96
CA LEU A 210 22.94 -11.65 -11.97
C LEU A 210 21.62 -11.68 -11.20
N PHE A 211 21.13 -10.50 -10.84
CA PHE A 211 19.88 -10.33 -10.12
C PHE A 211 18.97 -9.33 -10.85
N GLY A 212 17.66 -9.54 -10.74
CA GLY A 212 16.62 -8.59 -11.14
C GLY A 212 15.96 -7.91 -9.93
N ALA A 213 14.73 -7.46 -10.12
CA ALA A 213 13.88 -6.86 -9.09
C ALA A 213 13.84 -7.66 -7.78
N GLY A 214 13.84 -7.00 -6.62
CA GLY A 214 13.83 -7.67 -5.30
C GLY A 214 15.08 -8.52 -4.99
N GLY A 215 16.06 -8.52 -5.89
CA GLY A 215 17.23 -9.38 -5.89
C GLY A 215 16.91 -10.86 -6.09
N MET A 216 15.89 -11.15 -6.90
CA MET A 216 15.67 -12.45 -7.53
C MET A 216 16.69 -12.67 -8.65
N TRP A 217 16.78 -13.86 -9.25
CA TRP A 217 17.64 -14.09 -10.42
C TRP A 217 17.33 -13.14 -11.59
N GLY A 218 18.36 -12.50 -12.14
CA GLY A 218 18.27 -11.62 -13.31
C GLY A 218 18.35 -12.37 -14.64
N THR A 219 19.06 -13.51 -14.62
CA THR A 219 19.23 -14.43 -15.74
C THR A 219 18.75 -15.82 -15.31
N MET A 220 17.70 -16.33 -15.94
CA MET A 220 17.05 -17.60 -15.59
C MET A 220 17.64 -18.78 -16.36
N ALA A 221 17.72 -19.95 -15.75
CA ALA A 221 18.04 -21.16 -16.51
C ALA A 221 16.79 -21.68 -17.23
N LEU A 222 16.98 -22.10 -18.48
CA LEU A 222 15.94 -22.65 -19.35
C LEU A 222 16.36 -24.04 -19.81
N LYS A 223 15.41 -24.97 -19.86
CA LYS A 223 15.56 -26.23 -20.58
C LYS A 223 14.93 -26.06 -21.96
N LEU A 224 15.73 -26.33 -22.99
CA LEU A 224 15.33 -26.24 -24.40
C LEU A 224 15.43 -27.64 -25.03
N ASP A 225 14.45 -27.99 -25.86
CA ASP A 225 14.51 -29.20 -26.69
C ASP A 225 15.45 -29.03 -27.90
N SER A 226 15.60 -30.09 -28.70
CA SER A 226 16.48 -30.11 -29.87
C SER A 226 16.02 -29.25 -31.05
N HIS A 227 14.78 -28.73 -31.03
CA HIS A 227 14.26 -27.87 -32.10
C HIS A 227 14.71 -26.42 -31.95
N TRP A 228 15.26 -26.04 -30.80
CA TRP A 228 15.81 -24.71 -30.57
C TRP A 228 17.26 -24.62 -31.02
N ASP A 229 17.57 -23.62 -31.84
CA ASP A 229 18.95 -23.23 -32.09
C ASP A 229 19.42 -22.27 -30.99
N VAL A 230 20.30 -22.76 -30.12
CA VAL A 230 20.89 -21.95 -29.04
C VAL A 230 21.99 -21.08 -29.63
N VAL A 231 21.69 -19.79 -29.75
CA VAL A 231 22.57 -18.80 -30.40
C VAL A 231 23.47 -18.05 -29.42
N VAL A 232 23.10 -18.02 -28.13
CA VAL A 232 23.93 -17.50 -27.05
C VAL A 232 23.93 -18.48 -25.89
N ARG A 233 25.11 -18.79 -25.36
CA ARG A 233 25.31 -19.60 -24.18
C ARG A 233 26.07 -18.83 -23.11
N GLY A 234 26.02 -19.35 -21.88
CA GLY A 234 27.04 -19.05 -20.89
C GLY A 234 28.42 -19.44 -21.40
N ASP A 235 29.46 -18.79 -20.90
CA ASP A 235 30.83 -19.23 -21.16
C ASP A 235 31.11 -20.54 -20.41
N LYS A 236 32.25 -21.19 -20.67
CA LYS A 236 32.64 -22.48 -20.05
C LYS A 236 32.68 -22.46 -18.52
N THR A 237 32.65 -21.28 -17.92
CA THR A 237 32.74 -21.05 -16.48
C THR A 237 31.39 -20.67 -15.86
N ALA A 238 30.37 -20.44 -16.69
CA ALA A 238 29.02 -20.14 -16.27
C ALA A 238 28.25 -21.42 -15.94
N ALA A 239 27.50 -21.42 -14.84
CA ALA A 239 26.65 -22.54 -14.43
C ALA A 239 25.28 -22.04 -13.96
N SER A 240 24.33 -22.96 -13.83
CA SER A 240 23.04 -22.68 -13.20
C SER A 240 23.02 -23.11 -11.73
N TYR A 241 22.25 -22.43 -10.89
CA TYR A 241 22.16 -22.67 -9.45
C TYR A 241 20.72 -22.64 -8.95
N ARG A 242 20.40 -23.48 -7.96
CA ARG A 242 19.08 -23.56 -7.32
C ARG A 242 18.96 -22.61 -6.13
N TYR A 243 17.74 -22.19 -5.85
CA TYR A 243 17.43 -21.52 -4.58
C TYR A 243 17.70 -22.44 -3.38
N SER A 244 18.47 -21.95 -2.40
CA SER A 244 18.58 -22.59 -1.08
C SER A 244 17.31 -22.33 -0.25
N PRO A 245 16.57 -23.35 0.23
CA PRO A 245 15.41 -23.14 1.08
C PRO A 245 15.79 -22.46 2.40
N GLY A 246 15.37 -21.20 2.59
CA GLY A 246 15.64 -20.44 3.81
C GLY A 246 17.05 -19.83 3.90
N GLY A 247 17.87 -20.01 2.86
CA GLY A 247 19.23 -19.50 2.82
C GLY A 247 19.35 -18.02 2.41
N THR A 248 20.41 -17.36 2.87
CA THR A 248 20.77 -16.01 2.41
C THR A 248 21.08 -16.00 0.90
N LYS A 249 21.02 -14.84 0.24
CA LYS A 249 21.36 -14.71 -1.21
C LYS A 249 22.74 -15.27 -1.56
N ASN A 250 23.68 -15.27 -0.61
CA ASN A 250 25.02 -15.82 -0.80
C ASN A 250 25.05 -17.35 -0.83
N GLU A 251 24.05 -18.02 -0.24
CA GLU A 251 23.92 -19.48 -0.25
C GLU A 251 23.28 -20.01 -1.54
N TRP A 252 22.71 -19.14 -2.37
CA TRP A 252 22.08 -19.55 -3.63
C TRP A 252 23.09 -20.17 -4.60
N PHE A 253 24.37 -19.79 -4.50
CA PHE A 253 25.44 -20.29 -5.36
C PHE A 253 26.05 -21.62 -4.88
N GLN A 254 25.58 -22.15 -3.75
CA GLN A 254 26.10 -23.40 -3.18
C GLN A 254 25.37 -24.65 -3.65
N LEU A 255 24.21 -24.50 -4.31
CA LEU A 255 23.40 -25.62 -4.80
C LEU A 255 23.47 -25.67 -6.33
N PRO A 256 24.28 -26.57 -6.91
CA PRO A 256 24.34 -26.75 -8.36
C PRO A 256 22.97 -27.02 -8.97
N GLY A 257 22.71 -26.37 -10.11
CA GLY A 257 21.52 -26.56 -10.94
C GLY A 257 21.72 -27.61 -12.02
N SER A 258 20.89 -27.54 -13.07
CA SER A 258 20.87 -28.47 -14.20
C SER A 258 22.09 -28.36 -15.12
N TYR A 259 22.68 -27.16 -15.26
CA TYR A 259 23.81 -26.89 -16.13
C TYR A 259 25.08 -26.65 -15.32
N ALA A 260 26.06 -27.54 -15.46
CA ALA A 260 27.39 -27.39 -14.87
C ALA A 260 28.31 -26.44 -15.67
N SER A 261 27.98 -26.19 -16.95
CA SER A 261 28.74 -25.34 -17.87
C SER A 261 27.84 -24.91 -19.04
N GLU A 262 28.13 -23.74 -19.64
CA GLU A 262 27.54 -23.24 -20.90
C GLU A 262 25.99 -23.32 -20.99
N PRO A 263 25.24 -22.87 -19.96
CA PRO A 263 23.79 -22.87 -19.97
C PRO A 263 23.23 -22.02 -21.14
N PRO A 264 22.07 -22.37 -21.71
CA PRO A 264 21.46 -21.56 -22.78
C PRO A 264 20.99 -20.19 -22.26
N ILE A 265 21.25 -19.14 -23.04
CA ILE A 265 20.90 -17.75 -22.71
C ILE A 265 19.90 -17.17 -23.71
N ALA A 266 20.17 -17.34 -25.00
CA ALA A 266 19.25 -16.95 -26.05
C ALA A 266 19.16 -18.04 -27.13
N ALA A 267 17.96 -18.28 -27.61
CA ALA A 267 17.69 -19.29 -28.63
C ALA A 267 16.58 -18.83 -29.58
N ILE A 268 16.61 -19.35 -30.80
CA ILE A 268 15.62 -19.07 -31.83
C ILE A 268 15.14 -20.35 -32.49
N ARG A 269 13.93 -20.34 -33.04
CA ARG A 269 13.44 -21.40 -33.91
C ARG A 269 12.30 -20.94 -34.84
N PRO A 270 12.19 -21.46 -36.06
CA PRO A 270 10.97 -21.39 -36.85
C PRO A 270 9.81 -22.13 -36.18
N TYR A 271 8.56 -21.70 -36.40
CA TYR A 271 7.37 -22.44 -35.99
C TYR A 271 6.19 -22.13 -36.92
N GLY A 272 5.71 -23.13 -37.66
CA GLY A 272 4.73 -22.90 -38.72
C GLY A 272 5.27 -21.90 -39.74
N LYS A 273 4.51 -20.84 -40.04
CA LYS A 273 4.98 -19.72 -40.87
C LYS A 273 5.71 -18.64 -40.06
N GLY A 274 5.60 -18.68 -38.74
CA GLY A 274 6.12 -17.70 -37.80
C GLY A 274 7.44 -18.12 -37.16
N ARG A 275 7.83 -17.38 -36.13
CA ARG A 275 9.15 -17.49 -35.50
C ARG A 275 9.07 -17.29 -34.00
N LEU A 276 9.91 -18.02 -33.28
CA LEU A 276 10.04 -17.98 -31.82
C LEU A 276 11.46 -17.62 -31.42
N ALA A 277 11.60 -16.76 -30.42
CA ALA A 277 12.86 -16.45 -29.77
C ALA A 277 12.68 -16.44 -28.26
N VAL A 278 13.74 -16.74 -27.52
CA VAL A 278 13.80 -16.55 -26.07
C VAL A 278 15.10 -15.86 -25.71
N ILE A 279 15.04 -14.87 -24.82
CA ILE A 279 16.22 -14.20 -24.24
C ILE A 279 16.07 -14.24 -22.73
N SER A 280 16.96 -14.97 -22.05
CA SER A 280 16.94 -15.08 -20.59
C SER A 280 17.52 -13.84 -19.92
N CYS A 281 16.80 -12.72 -20.00
CA CYS A 281 17.16 -11.47 -19.38
C CYS A 281 15.91 -10.85 -18.82
N ASN A 282 15.91 -10.41 -17.55
CA ASN A 282 14.76 -9.71 -17.01
C ASN A 282 14.42 -8.48 -17.87
N LEU A 283 13.14 -8.29 -18.19
CA LEU A 283 12.64 -7.24 -19.07
C LEU A 283 13.14 -5.84 -18.69
N MET A 284 13.37 -5.57 -17.40
CA MET A 284 13.93 -4.30 -16.91
C MET A 284 15.29 -3.92 -17.55
N HIS A 285 16.05 -4.90 -18.03
CA HIS A 285 17.34 -4.71 -18.72
C HIS A 285 17.22 -4.72 -20.25
N LEU A 286 16.02 -4.91 -20.82
CA LEU A 286 15.78 -4.97 -22.26
C LEU A 286 15.33 -3.62 -22.82
N THR A 287 16.06 -2.52 -22.54
CA THR A 287 15.83 -1.17 -23.12
C THR A 287 14.71 -0.35 -22.47
N ILE A 288 13.91 -0.90 -21.53
CA ILE A 288 12.82 -0.10 -20.94
C ILE A 288 13.38 1.16 -20.28
N ASN A 289 14.55 1.07 -19.63
CA ASN A 289 15.19 2.17 -18.90
C ASN A 289 16.09 3.08 -19.76
N ALA A 290 16.02 3.03 -21.10
CA ALA A 290 17.03 3.65 -21.96
C ALA A 290 17.17 5.19 -21.83
N LYS A 291 16.15 5.90 -21.35
CA LYS A 291 16.20 7.35 -21.06
C LYS A 291 16.23 7.71 -19.57
N ALA A 292 16.26 6.72 -18.66
CA ALA A 292 16.41 7.03 -17.25
C ALA A 292 17.83 7.57 -16.99
N VAL A 293 17.92 8.76 -16.39
CA VAL A 293 19.18 9.53 -16.23
C VAL A 293 20.27 8.73 -15.50
N ASP A 294 19.87 7.91 -14.53
CA ASP A 294 20.77 7.11 -13.70
C ASP A 294 20.90 5.65 -14.15
N TRP A 295 20.28 5.26 -15.27
CA TRP A 295 20.37 3.89 -15.77
C TRP A 295 21.72 3.65 -16.46
N PRO A 296 22.54 2.70 -15.98
CA PRO A 296 23.91 2.59 -16.47
C PRO A 296 24.03 1.93 -17.84
N GLY A 297 22.96 1.30 -18.35
CA GLY A 297 22.96 0.66 -19.68
C GLY A 297 23.95 -0.50 -19.81
N VAL A 298 24.28 -1.21 -18.73
CA VAL A 298 25.34 -2.23 -18.70
C VAL A 298 25.04 -3.39 -19.65
N PHE A 299 23.83 -3.95 -19.60
CA PHE A 299 23.42 -5.00 -20.55
C PHE A 299 23.27 -4.42 -21.97
N GLU A 300 22.74 -3.21 -22.08
CA GLU A 300 22.27 -2.63 -23.32
C GLU A 300 23.40 -2.24 -24.29
N PHE A 301 24.38 -1.50 -23.79
CA PHE A 301 25.46 -0.92 -24.60
C PHE A 301 26.77 -0.69 -23.85
N ARG A 302 26.75 -0.43 -22.53
CA ARG A 302 27.92 0.02 -21.79
C ARG A 302 28.91 -1.09 -21.45
N GLY A 303 28.42 -2.26 -21.05
CA GLY A 303 29.24 -3.30 -20.43
C GLY A 303 30.01 -2.80 -19.21
N ASP A 304 31.29 -3.17 -19.09
CA ASP A 304 32.15 -2.78 -17.95
C ASP A 304 32.88 -1.43 -18.13
N GLY A 305 32.63 -0.73 -19.24
CA GLY A 305 33.32 0.50 -19.63
C GLY A 305 34.62 0.27 -20.41
N LYS A 306 35.14 -0.97 -20.48
CA LYS A 306 36.26 -1.37 -21.34
C LYS A 306 35.76 -2.21 -22.52
N THR A 307 34.85 -3.14 -22.25
CA THR A 307 34.18 -3.98 -23.22
C THR A 307 32.71 -3.59 -23.24
N ALA A 308 32.23 -3.11 -24.39
CA ALA A 308 30.82 -2.80 -24.58
C ALA A 308 29.97 -4.06 -24.54
N SER A 309 28.71 -3.91 -24.11
CA SER A 309 27.70 -4.96 -24.25
C SER A 309 26.90 -4.74 -25.53
N ASP A 310 26.46 -5.80 -26.18
CA ASP A 310 25.68 -5.75 -27.42
C ASP A 310 24.20 -6.14 -27.20
N GLY A 311 23.68 -6.00 -25.98
CA GLY A 311 22.34 -6.45 -25.60
C GLY A 311 21.22 -5.78 -26.39
N HIS A 312 21.33 -4.47 -26.67
CA HIS A 312 20.40 -3.77 -27.58
C HIS A 312 20.43 -4.36 -28.99
N ARG A 313 21.63 -4.64 -29.52
CA ARG A 313 21.78 -5.20 -30.85
C ARG A 313 21.13 -6.58 -30.94
N LEU A 314 21.36 -7.44 -29.95
CA LEU A 314 20.69 -8.74 -29.84
C LEU A 314 19.17 -8.59 -29.83
N LEU A 315 18.63 -7.69 -29.00
CA LEU A 315 17.18 -7.43 -28.92
C LEU A 315 16.61 -6.99 -30.27
N PHE A 316 17.16 -5.94 -30.89
CA PHE A 316 16.60 -5.39 -32.12
C PHE A 316 16.80 -6.30 -33.33
N ASN A 317 17.90 -7.04 -33.41
CA ASN A 317 18.08 -8.06 -34.44
C ASN A 317 17.07 -9.19 -34.28
N THR A 318 16.78 -9.59 -33.04
CA THR A 318 15.75 -10.58 -32.72
C THR A 318 14.36 -10.08 -33.14
N LEU A 319 13.98 -8.85 -32.82
CA LEU A 319 12.70 -8.27 -33.22
C LEU A 319 12.55 -8.17 -34.74
N ARG A 320 13.64 -7.83 -35.45
CA ARG A 320 13.67 -7.81 -36.92
C ARG A 320 13.41 -9.21 -37.48
N TRP A 321 14.20 -10.18 -37.02
CA TRP A 321 14.07 -11.57 -37.44
C TRP A 321 12.68 -12.14 -37.13
N LEU A 322 12.09 -11.81 -35.98
CA LEU A 322 10.74 -12.25 -35.62
C LEU A 322 9.67 -11.67 -36.55
N SER A 323 9.83 -10.44 -37.02
CA SER A 323 8.82 -9.74 -37.84
C SER A 323 8.77 -10.21 -39.30
N GLU A 324 9.85 -10.82 -39.80
CA GLU A 324 9.95 -11.23 -41.21
C GLU A 324 8.87 -12.23 -41.64
N GLY A 325 8.43 -13.13 -40.75
CA GLY A 325 7.38 -14.11 -41.05
C GLY A 325 6.01 -13.46 -41.32
N ALA A 326 5.78 -12.27 -40.76
CA ALA A 326 4.53 -11.53 -40.87
C ALA A 326 4.54 -10.48 -41.99
N ALA A 327 5.71 -10.13 -42.54
CA ALA A 327 5.89 -9.01 -43.48
C ALA A 327 5.04 -9.11 -44.77
N GLY A 328 4.61 -10.31 -45.15
CA GLY A 328 3.73 -10.54 -46.31
C GLY A 328 2.28 -10.87 -45.95
N ASN A 329 1.89 -10.83 -44.68
CA ASN A 329 0.54 -11.20 -44.25
C ASN A 329 -0.27 -9.95 -43.83
N PRO A 330 -1.23 -9.47 -44.65
CA PRO A 330 -2.02 -8.28 -44.33
C PRO A 330 -2.96 -8.46 -43.12
N ALA A 331 -3.16 -9.69 -42.65
CA ALA A 331 -3.91 -9.96 -41.42
C ALA A 331 -3.10 -9.63 -40.15
N LEU A 332 -1.78 -9.47 -40.27
CA LEU A 332 -0.87 -9.13 -39.17
C LEU A 332 -0.33 -7.70 -39.34
N GLY A 333 0.00 -7.02 -38.23
CA GLY A 333 0.63 -5.70 -38.30
C GLY A 333 -0.33 -4.51 -38.48
N SER A 334 -1.62 -4.67 -38.14
CA SER A 334 -2.63 -3.60 -38.25
C SER A 334 -2.57 -2.50 -37.18
N TYR A 335 -1.55 -2.50 -36.30
CA TYR A 335 -1.38 -1.47 -35.28
C TYR A 335 -1.12 -0.10 -35.90
N VAL A 336 -2.00 0.84 -35.55
CA VAL A 336 -1.86 2.27 -35.82
C VAL A 336 -1.64 2.97 -34.48
N GLU A 337 -0.61 3.80 -34.43
CA GLU A 337 -0.33 4.61 -33.26
C GLU A 337 -1.47 5.59 -33.01
N LYS A 338 -2.07 5.51 -31.83
CA LYS A 338 -3.08 6.47 -31.41
C LYS A 338 -2.43 7.56 -30.56
N PRO A 339 -2.79 8.84 -30.77
CA PRO A 339 -2.47 9.89 -29.83
C PRO A 339 -2.97 9.51 -28.44
N VAL A 340 -2.19 9.88 -27.45
CA VAL A 340 -2.57 9.75 -26.05
C VAL A 340 -3.76 10.69 -25.78
N GLU A 341 -4.98 10.15 -25.64
CA GLU A 341 -6.18 10.97 -25.37
C GLU A 341 -6.03 11.80 -24.08
N GLY A 342 -6.49 13.06 -24.06
CA GLY A 342 -6.39 13.91 -22.86
C GLY A 342 -7.14 13.34 -21.63
N THR A 343 -6.61 13.54 -20.43
CA THR A 343 -7.22 13.12 -19.15
C THR A 343 -8.19 14.18 -18.61
N ALA A 344 -9.10 14.68 -19.46
CA ALA A 344 -10.11 15.62 -19.00
C ALA A 344 -11.01 14.92 -17.97
N LEU A 345 -11.02 15.43 -16.73
CA LEU A 345 -11.95 14.95 -15.72
C LEU A 345 -13.36 15.43 -16.10
N PRO A 346 -14.40 14.61 -15.88
CA PRO A 346 -15.76 15.08 -16.05
C PRO A 346 -16.03 16.20 -15.04
N PRO A 347 -16.81 17.24 -15.39
CA PRO A 347 -17.15 18.30 -14.44
C PRO A 347 -17.98 17.78 -13.26
N SER A 348 -18.73 16.70 -13.45
CA SER A 348 -19.58 16.07 -12.44
C SER A 348 -19.75 14.57 -12.67
N VAL A 349 -20.14 13.84 -11.62
CA VAL A 349 -20.59 12.44 -11.71
C VAL A 349 -22.06 12.28 -11.39
N ASN A 350 -22.67 11.24 -11.95
CA ASN A 350 -24.05 10.83 -11.64
C ASN A 350 -24.02 9.41 -11.06
N PHE A 351 -24.26 9.29 -9.76
CA PHE A 351 -24.32 8.00 -9.04
C PHE A 351 -25.73 7.40 -9.00
N ASP A 352 -26.78 8.14 -9.38
CA ASP A 352 -28.15 7.61 -9.46
C ASP A 352 -28.30 6.58 -10.59
N ARG A 353 -27.49 6.71 -11.65
CA ARG A 353 -27.49 5.76 -12.77
C ARG A 353 -26.89 4.40 -12.41
N LEU A 354 -26.12 4.33 -11.32
CA LEU A 354 -25.49 3.10 -10.86
C LEU A 354 -26.47 2.33 -9.99
N ARG A 355 -26.44 1.00 -10.13
CA ARG A 355 -27.27 0.07 -9.35
C ARG A 355 -26.39 -0.72 -8.41
N PHE A 356 -26.89 -0.97 -7.21
CA PHE A 356 -26.28 -1.95 -6.31
C PHE A 356 -26.31 -3.34 -6.97
N PRO A 357 -25.32 -4.20 -6.68
CA PRO A 357 -25.39 -5.58 -7.12
C PRO A 357 -26.62 -6.28 -6.51
N ALA A 358 -27.08 -7.32 -7.20
CA ALA A 358 -28.13 -8.16 -6.66
C ALA A 358 -27.68 -8.80 -5.34
N PRO A 359 -28.59 -8.99 -4.36
CA PRO A 359 -28.29 -9.71 -3.13
C PRO A 359 -27.77 -11.12 -3.42
N ALA A 360 -26.85 -11.60 -2.59
CA ALA A 360 -26.26 -12.92 -2.75
C ALA A 360 -27.35 -13.98 -2.66
N ARG A 361 -27.58 -14.73 -3.74
CA ARG A 361 -28.60 -15.80 -3.78
C ARG A 361 -28.20 -16.99 -2.92
N THR A 362 -26.91 -17.34 -2.98
CA THR A 362 -26.30 -18.45 -2.25
C THR A 362 -25.42 -17.92 -1.13
N LEU A 363 -25.57 -18.52 0.05
CA LEU A 363 -24.75 -18.27 1.23
C LEU A 363 -24.28 -19.62 1.73
N THR A 364 -22.97 -19.82 1.76
CA THR A 364 -22.35 -21.07 2.21
C THR A 364 -22.00 -20.95 3.68
N THR A 365 -22.39 -21.94 4.50
CA THR A 365 -22.25 -21.91 5.95
C THR A 365 -21.33 -23.01 6.46
N GLY A 366 -20.60 -22.74 7.54
CA GLY A 366 -19.71 -23.73 8.13
C GLY A 366 -19.13 -23.33 9.48
N ILE A 367 -18.40 -24.27 10.08
CA ILE A 367 -17.78 -24.13 11.40
C ILE A 367 -16.27 -24.35 11.29
N ILE A 368 -15.50 -23.54 12.02
CA ILE A 368 -14.05 -23.67 12.16
C ILE A 368 -13.75 -24.04 13.60
N GLY A 369 -12.78 -24.93 13.83
CA GLY A 369 -12.35 -25.31 15.18
C GLY A 369 -12.78 -26.72 15.58
N ILE A 370 -12.78 -27.67 14.64
CA ILE A 370 -13.11 -29.08 14.90
C ILE A 370 -11.85 -29.86 15.28
N ARG A 371 -11.97 -30.81 16.21
CA ARG A 371 -10.90 -31.73 16.59
C ARG A 371 -11.35 -33.17 16.48
N SER A 372 -10.57 -33.99 15.78
CA SER A 372 -10.83 -35.43 15.61
C SER A 372 -10.04 -36.29 16.58
N ALA A 373 -10.25 -37.60 16.51
CA ALA A 373 -9.47 -38.62 17.22
C ALA A 373 -7.98 -38.65 16.81
N LEU A 374 -7.56 -37.87 15.81
CA LEU A 374 -6.15 -37.73 15.45
C LEU A 374 -5.35 -36.88 16.45
N SER A 375 -6.00 -36.03 17.26
CA SER A 375 -5.37 -35.33 18.38
C SER A 375 -6.10 -35.58 19.71
N ASP A 376 -6.93 -34.66 20.18
CA ASP A 376 -7.64 -34.72 21.47
C ASP A 376 -9.17 -34.65 21.35
N GLY A 377 -9.72 -34.82 20.14
CA GLY A 377 -11.14 -35.02 19.92
C GLY A 377 -11.57 -36.48 19.96
N SER A 378 -12.87 -36.69 19.72
CA SER A 378 -13.51 -38.00 19.55
C SER A 378 -14.18 -38.06 18.18
N GLY A 379 -14.17 -39.23 17.55
CA GLY A 379 -14.69 -39.42 16.20
C GLY A 379 -13.67 -39.13 15.08
N THR A 380 -13.95 -39.71 13.93
CA THR A 380 -13.17 -39.63 12.69
C THR A 380 -13.57 -38.42 11.84
N VAL A 381 -12.72 -38.02 10.90
CA VAL A 381 -13.05 -36.95 9.94
C VAL A 381 -14.34 -37.25 9.18
N ARG A 382 -14.60 -38.51 8.85
CA ARG A 382 -15.83 -38.97 8.18
C ARG A 382 -17.07 -38.79 9.03
N GLU A 383 -16.99 -39.09 10.32
CA GLU A 383 -18.13 -38.92 11.25
C GLU A 383 -18.46 -37.44 11.43
N PHE A 384 -17.44 -36.57 11.56
CA PHE A 384 -17.64 -35.12 11.58
C PHE A 384 -18.24 -34.59 10.28
N ALA A 385 -17.76 -35.03 9.12
CA ALA A 385 -18.34 -34.63 7.83
C ALA A 385 -19.80 -35.07 7.71
N ALA A 386 -20.14 -36.28 8.17
CA ALA A 386 -21.52 -36.77 8.17
C ALA A 386 -22.40 -35.95 9.12
N ALA A 387 -21.91 -35.64 10.33
CA ALA A 387 -22.61 -34.79 11.28
C ALA A 387 -22.83 -33.36 10.74
N ALA A 388 -21.81 -32.77 10.10
CA ALA A 388 -21.90 -31.45 9.48
C ALA A 388 -22.99 -31.39 8.40
N ARG A 389 -23.03 -32.40 7.52
CA ARG A 389 -24.06 -32.48 6.46
C ARG A 389 -25.46 -32.65 7.04
N ARG A 390 -25.64 -33.50 8.05
CA ARG A 390 -26.93 -33.64 8.77
C ARG A 390 -27.37 -32.33 9.40
N ALA A 391 -26.42 -31.52 9.85
CA ALA A 391 -26.66 -30.22 10.44
C ALA A 391 -26.86 -29.08 9.42
N GLY A 392 -26.78 -29.39 8.12
CA GLY A 392 -26.95 -28.42 7.04
C GLY A 392 -25.76 -27.47 6.85
N LEU A 393 -24.56 -27.90 7.25
CA LEU A 393 -23.32 -27.17 6.97
C LEU A 393 -22.75 -27.60 5.62
N ASP A 394 -22.21 -26.63 4.90
CA ASP A 394 -21.54 -26.84 3.62
C ASP A 394 -20.03 -27.06 3.80
N PHE A 395 -19.45 -26.63 4.92
CA PHE A 395 -18.04 -26.87 5.22
C PHE A 395 -17.73 -26.99 6.70
N ILE A 396 -16.59 -27.62 6.99
CA ILE A 396 -15.94 -27.61 8.32
C ILE A 396 -14.43 -27.38 8.16
N ALA A 397 -13.80 -26.81 9.19
CA ALA A 397 -12.34 -26.75 9.29
C ALA A 397 -11.84 -27.34 10.62
N PHE A 398 -10.93 -28.30 10.50
CA PHE A 398 -10.23 -28.90 11.62
C PHE A 398 -9.13 -27.99 12.13
N THR A 399 -8.88 -28.02 13.43
CA THR A 399 -7.75 -27.37 14.09
C THR A 399 -7.22 -28.31 15.16
N GLU A 400 -6.57 -29.39 14.71
CA GLU A 400 -6.04 -30.43 15.59
C GLU A 400 -5.04 -29.85 16.60
N SER A 401 -5.07 -30.35 17.83
CA SER A 401 -4.21 -29.90 18.92
C SER A 401 -2.75 -30.32 18.66
N PHE A 402 -1.88 -29.36 18.36
CA PHE A 402 -0.46 -29.61 18.08
C PHE A 402 0.20 -30.44 19.18
N GLU A 403 -0.15 -30.19 20.44
CA GLU A 403 0.39 -30.89 21.62
C GLU A 403 0.11 -32.41 21.61
N LYS A 404 -0.85 -32.89 20.81
CA LYS A 404 -1.27 -34.29 20.70
C LYS A 404 -1.18 -34.85 19.28
N LEU A 405 -0.67 -34.06 18.35
CA LEU A 405 -0.61 -34.38 16.94
C LEU A 405 0.82 -34.78 16.55
N THR A 406 0.95 -35.74 15.62
CA THR A 406 2.24 -36.09 15.00
C THR A 406 2.24 -35.69 13.51
N PRO A 407 3.41 -35.57 12.86
CA PRO A 407 3.49 -35.31 11.43
C PRO A 407 2.67 -36.30 10.59
N GLU A 408 2.71 -37.59 10.93
CA GLU A 408 2.02 -38.67 10.22
C GLU A 408 0.51 -38.54 10.36
N LYS A 409 0.03 -38.26 11.57
CA LYS A 409 -1.38 -38.02 11.85
C LYS A 409 -1.90 -36.75 11.16
N TYR A 410 -1.07 -35.71 11.04
CA TYR A 410 -1.46 -34.51 10.30
C TYR A 410 -1.57 -34.76 8.79
N GLU A 411 -0.66 -35.54 8.20
CA GLU A 411 -0.82 -35.94 6.80
C GLU A 411 -2.00 -36.91 6.60
N GLN A 412 -2.35 -37.72 7.61
CA GLN A 412 -3.59 -38.48 7.63
C GLN A 412 -4.82 -37.56 7.63
N LEU A 413 -4.87 -36.53 8.48
CA LEU A 413 -5.94 -35.52 8.50
C LEU A 413 -6.16 -34.90 7.11
N LYS A 414 -5.08 -34.53 6.42
CA LYS A 414 -5.15 -33.93 5.08
C LYS A 414 -5.74 -34.89 4.04
N ARG A 415 -5.36 -36.17 4.08
CA ARG A 415 -5.93 -37.20 3.21
C ARG A 415 -7.42 -37.39 3.48
N GLU A 416 -7.79 -37.59 4.75
CA GLU A 416 -9.18 -37.81 5.14
C GLU A 416 -10.07 -36.59 4.82
N CYS A 417 -9.59 -35.37 5.05
CA CYS A 417 -10.32 -34.15 4.66
C CYS A 417 -10.56 -34.09 3.15
N LYS A 418 -9.57 -34.46 2.34
CA LYS A 418 -9.70 -34.52 0.88
C LYS A 418 -10.70 -35.59 0.44
N GLU A 419 -10.71 -36.75 1.09
CA GLU A 419 -11.62 -37.86 0.77
C GLU A 419 -13.09 -37.56 1.04
N VAL A 420 -13.40 -36.80 2.10
CA VAL A 420 -14.78 -36.45 2.46
C VAL A 420 -15.30 -35.18 1.78
N SER A 421 -14.41 -34.46 1.09
CA SER A 421 -14.75 -33.24 0.34
C SER A 421 -15.23 -33.57 -1.07
N ASP A 422 -16.29 -32.90 -1.52
CA ASP A 422 -16.88 -33.06 -2.85
C ASP A 422 -17.46 -31.73 -3.38
N ALA A 423 -18.32 -31.78 -4.40
CA ALA A 423 -18.94 -30.59 -4.99
C ALA A 423 -19.98 -29.91 -4.07
N GLN A 424 -20.44 -30.60 -3.02
CA GLN A 424 -21.50 -30.15 -2.10
C GLN A 424 -20.98 -29.90 -0.67
N PHE A 425 -19.79 -30.39 -0.32
CA PHE A 425 -19.21 -30.20 1.00
C PHE A 425 -17.69 -30.09 0.97
N TYR A 426 -17.13 -29.31 1.90
CA TYR A 426 -15.68 -29.15 2.03
C TYR A 426 -15.19 -29.33 3.48
N ALA A 427 -14.22 -30.22 3.67
CA ALA A 427 -13.47 -30.36 4.92
C ALA A 427 -12.06 -29.78 4.75
N CYS A 428 -11.68 -28.86 5.63
CA CYS A 428 -10.40 -28.18 5.59
C CYS A 428 -9.48 -28.66 6.73
N PRO A 429 -8.24 -29.10 6.45
CA PRO A 429 -7.29 -29.47 7.50
C PRO A 429 -6.71 -28.21 8.16
N GLY A 430 -6.29 -28.35 9.42
CA GLY A 430 -5.66 -27.27 10.18
C GLY A 430 -5.14 -27.74 11.53
N ILE A 431 -4.51 -26.81 12.26
CA ILE A 431 -3.80 -27.07 13.51
C ILE A 431 -3.97 -25.88 14.47
N GLU A 432 -4.21 -26.19 15.74
CA GLU A 432 -4.13 -25.25 16.86
C GLU A 432 -2.82 -25.47 17.60
N PHE A 433 -2.13 -24.40 18.01
CA PHE A 433 -0.89 -24.52 18.76
C PHE A 433 -0.70 -23.38 19.78
N PRO A 434 -0.04 -23.66 20.92
CA PRO A 434 0.46 -22.64 21.82
C PRO A 434 1.80 -22.08 21.33
N THR A 435 2.02 -20.81 21.60
CA THR A 435 3.33 -20.16 21.50
C THR A 435 4.04 -20.16 22.85
N SER A 436 5.32 -19.84 22.86
CA SER A 436 6.12 -19.74 24.10
C SER A 436 5.65 -18.66 25.08
N THR A 437 4.78 -17.73 24.66
CA THR A 437 4.19 -16.69 25.53
C THR A 437 2.81 -17.09 26.08
N GLY A 438 2.30 -18.26 25.69
CA GLY A 438 0.97 -18.76 26.07
C GLY A 438 -0.17 -18.27 25.18
N LEU A 439 0.11 -17.54 24.10
CA LEU A 439 -0.89 -17.23 23.08
C LEU A 439 -1.26 -18.50 22.31
N ARG A 440 -2.55 -18.70 22.03
CA ARG A 440 -3.11 -19.84 21.30
C ARG A 440 -3.57 -19.44 19.92
N TRP A 441 -2.97 -20.06 18.91
CA TRP A 441 -3.22 -19.77 17.51
C TRP A 441 -3.87 -20.95 16.81
N ALA A 442 -4.72 -20.68 15.82
CA ALA A 442 -5.26 -21.68 14.92
C ALA A 442 -4.94 -21.31 13.47
N PHE A 443 -4.40 -22.26 12.72
CA PHE A 443 -4.12 -22.16 11.28
C PHE A 443 -4.91 -23.22 10.54
N TRP A 444 -5.41 -22.92 9.35
CA TRP A 444 -6.12 -23.90 8.51
C TRP A 444 -5.89 -23.63 7.03
N GLY A 445 -6.09 -24.65 6.21
CA GLY A 445 -5.90 -24.58 4.76
C GLY A 445 -5.10 -25.76 4.22
N GLU A 446 -5.27 -26.07 2.94
CA GLU A 446 -4.67 -27.24 2.28
C GLU A 446 -3.13 -27.23 2.29
N ALA A 447 -2.51 -26.04 2.35
CA ALA A 447 -1.06 -25.91 2.41
C ALA A 447 -0.50 -25.69 3.82
N VAL A 448 -1.33 -25.73 4.87
CA VAL A 448 -0.82 -25.78 6.25
C VAL A 448 -0.03 -27.08 6.43
N ARG A 449 1.11 -26.98 7.11
CA ARG A 449 2.08 -28.08 7.32
C ARG A 449 2.24 -28.35 8.80
N PHE A 450 2.70 -29.54 9.17
CA PHE A 450 3.16 -29.76 10.54
C PHE A 450 4.39 -28.86 10.84
N PRO A 451 4.48 -28.21 12.02
CA PRO A 451 5.62 -27.34 12.35
C PRO A 451 6.98 -28.06 12.27
N ALA A 452 7.95 -27.46 11.58
CA ALA A 452 9.30 -28.00 11.50
C ALA A 452 10.09 -27.73 12.80
N LYS A 453 11.08 -28.58 13.11
CA LYS A 453 11.88 -28.47 14.35
C LYS A 453 12.48 -27.08 14.61
N HIS A 454 12.84 -26.33 13.57
CA HIS A 454 13.48 -25.02 13.71
C HIS A 454 12.51 -23.89 14.09
N VAL A 455 11.19 -24.07 14.00
CA VAL A 455 10.19 -23.10 14.48
C VAL A 455 9.63 -23.43 15.86
N LEU A 456 10.02 -24.58 16.41
CA LEU A 456 9.59 -25.06 17.72
C LEU A 456 10.51 -24.56 18.84
N SER A 457 9.97 -24.50 20.05
CA SER A 457 10.77 -24.35 21.28
C SER A 457 11.74 -25.52 21.45
N PRO A 458 12.82 -25.37 22.27
CA PRO A 458 13.78 -26.45 22.51
C PRO A 458 13.18 -27.76 23.02
N ASP A 459 12.07 -27.69 23.77
CA ASP A 459 11.32 -28.85 24.26
C ASP A 459 10.35 -29.45 23.22
N GLY A 460 10.22 -28.83 22.05
CA GLY A 460 9.32 -29.26 20.98
C GLY A 460 7.83 -29.04 21.24
N LYS A 461 7.43 -28.41 22.36
CA LYS A 461 6.02 -28.35 22.80
C LYS A 461 5.26 -27.11 22.34
N THR A 462 5.96 -26.05 21.93
CA THR A 462 5.33 -24.80 21.49
C THR A 462 5.94 -24.32 20.17
N VAL A 463 5.17 -23.56 19.40
CA VAL A 463 5.70 -22.87 18.22
C VAL A 463 6.26 -21.52 18.69
N HIS A 464 7.58 -21.44 18.84
CA HIS A 464 8.24 -20.21 19.28
C HIS A 464 8.34 -19.19 18.12
N TRP A 465 8.52 -19.65 16.88
CA TRP A 465 8.63 -18.80 15.68
C TRP A 465 7.41 -18.92 14.78
N TRP A 466 6.25 -18.56 15.33
CA TRP A 466 4.96 -18.71 14.65
C TRP A 466 4.89 -17.90 13.34
N GLY A 467 5.59 -16.76 13.26
CA GLY A 467 5.70 -15.99 12.02
C GLY A 467 6.35 -16.84 10.93
N GLN A 468 7.59 -17.28 11.12
CA GLN A 468 8.28 -18.17 10.18
C GLN A 468 7.39 -19.37 9.80
N TYR A 469 6.70 -19.96 10.77
CA TYR A 469 5.76 -21.04 10.52
C TYR A 469 4.58 -20.63 9.59
N ALA A 470 4.02 -19.43 9.73
CA ALA A 470 3.04 -18.88 8.79
C ALA A 470 3.60 -18.75 7.37
N ALA A 471 4.86 -18.30 7.21
CA ALA A 471 5.51 -18.24 5.91
C ALA A 471 5.70 -19.64 5.28
N GLU A 472 6.06 -20.64 6.09
CA GLU A 472 6.16 -22.04 5.66
C GLU A 472 4.82 -22.65 5.26
N CYS A 473 3.76 -22.22 5.95
CA CYS A 473 2.38 -22.57 5.62
C CYS A 473 1.81 -21.74 4.48
N ASP A 474 2.61 -21.00 3.69
CA ASP A 474 2.12 -20.18 2.56
C ASP A 474 1.12 -19.09 2.99
N ARG A 475 1.30 -18.57 4.21
CA ARG A 475 0.50 -17.50 4.83
C ARG A 475 -1.00 -17.77 4.81
N ARG A 476 -1.37 -19.02 5.07
CA ARG A 476 -2.77 -19.45 5.15
C ARG A 476 -3.51 -18.75 6.30
N PRO A 477 -4.86 -18.74 6.27
CA PRO A 477 -5.62 -18.02 7.27
C PRO A 477 -5.28 -18.49 8.68
N SER A 478 -5.23 -17.52 9.59
CA SER A 478 -4.85 -17.71 10.98
C SER A 478 -5.69 -16.81 11.88
N ALA A 479 -5.90 -17.27 13.11
CA ALA A 479 -6.59 -16.53 14.16
C ALA A 479 -5.91 -16.75 15.51
N LEU A 480 -5.81 -15.68 16.30
CA LEU A 480 -5.53 -15.75 17.74
C LEU A 480 -6.84 -16.03 18.48
N LEU A 481 -6.82 -16.98 19.41
CA LEU A 481 -8.02 -17.44 20.12
C LEU A 481 -8.21 -16.82 21.51
N ASN A 482 -7.13 -16.33 22.16
CA ASN A 482 -7.14 -15.85 23.54
C ASN A 482 -6.58 -14.41 23.67
N TYR A 483 -7.39 -13.42 23.29
CA TYR A 483 -7.02 -11.99 23.37
C TYR A 483 -6.90 -11.47 24.81
N ASP A 484 -7.60 -12.07 25.77
CA ASP A 484 -7.43 -11.79 27.19
C ASP A 484 -5.96 -11.98 27.64
N ARG A 485 -5.34 -13.08 27.19
CA ARG A 485 -3.92 -13.34 27.46
C ARG A 485 -3.02 -12.34 26.76
N LEU A 486 -3.38 -11.92 25.55
CA LEU A 486 -2.64 -10.89 24.82
C LEU A 486 -2.60 -9.57 25.61
N HIS A 487 -3.74 -9.10 26.09
CA HIS A 487 -3.84 -7.87 26.89
C HIS A 487 -3.04 -7.94 28.20
N GLN A 488 -2.92 -9.12 28.82
CA GLN A 488 -2.04 -9.33 29.97
C GLN A 488 -0.56 -9.18 29.62
N LEU A 489 -0.16 -9.51 28.39
CA LEU A 489 1.21 -9.42 27.91
C LEU A 489 1.55 -8.03 27.36
N GLY A 490 0.57 -7.28 26.83
CA GLY A 490 0.73 -5.91 26.32
C GLY A 490 -0.34 -5.49 25.30
N ASP A 491 -0.04 -4.50 24.46
CA ASP A 491 -0.99 -3.90 23.52
C ASP A 491 -1.15 -4.71 22.21
N PRO A 492 -2.39 -5.08 21.79
CA PRO A 492 -2.66 -5.76 20.52
C PRO A 492 -2.17 -5.02 19.26
N CYS A 493 -1.92 -3.71 19.33
CA CYS A 493 -1.28 -2.91 18.27
C CYS A 493 0.03 -3.51 17.77
N ASN A 494 0.70 -4.33 18.59
CA ASN A 494 2.01 -4.95 18.32
C ASN A 494 1.95 -6.41 17.84
N LEU A 495 0.76 -6.98 17.60
CA LEU A 495 0.68 -8.33 17.04
C LEU A 495 0.86 -8.35 15.53
N TRP A 496 1.89 -9.08 15.10
CA TRP A 496 2.16 -9.39 13.71
C TRP A 496 1.23 -10.51 13.21
N TRP A 497 1.03 -10.58 11.89
CA TRP A 497 0.42 -11.63 11.04
C TRP A 497 -0.74 -12.47 11.60
N TYR A 498 -1.87 -11.83 11.93
CA TYR A 498 -3.15 -12.56 11.94
C TYR A 498 -4.09 -12.05 10.87
N PHE A 499 -4.80 -12.98 10.26
CA PHE A 499 -5.64 -12.70 9.10
C PHE A 499 -7.11 -12.54 9.47
N ARG A 500 -7.53 -13.05 10.65
CA ARG A 500 -8.91 -13.03 11.12
C ARG A 500 -9.03 -12.82 12.62
N VAL A 501 -10.13 -12.19 13.03
CA VAL A 501 -10.55 -12.10 14.43
C VAL A 501 -11.75 -13.03 14.63
N PRO A 502 -11.64 -14.05 15.51
CA PRO A 502 -12.78 -14.85 15.91
C PRO A 502 -13.64 -14.02 16.86
N LEU A 503 -14.73 -13.43 16.36
CA LEU A 503 -15.64 -12.57 17.12
C LEU A 503 -16.20 -13.31 18.33
N LEU A 504 -16.53 -14.59 18.15
CA LEU A 504 -17.03 -15.45 19.20
C LEU A 504 -16.20 -16.72 19.19
N VAL A 505 -15.66 -17.10 20.35
CA VAL A 505 -14.89 -18.32 20.55
C VAL A 505 -15.67 -19.22 21.48
N TYR A 506 -16.03 -20.40 21.02
CA TYR A 506 -16.69 -21.43 21.80
C TYR A 506 -15.72 -22.58 22.10
N ARG A 507 -16.05 -23.32 23.13
CA ARG A 507 -15.49 -24.63 23.41
C ARG A 507 -16.58 -25.49 24.02
N ASN A 508 -16.95 -26.57 23.34
CA ASN A 508 -17.99 -27.49 23.81
C ASN A 508 -19.31 -26.78 24.17
N GLY A 509 -19.81 -25.97 23.24
CA GLY A 509 -21.08 -25.25 23.34
C GLY A 509 -21.07 -24.03 24.27
N LYS A 510 -19.95 -23.77 24.97
CA LYS A 510 -19.81 -22.65 25.90
C LYS A 510 -18.97 -21.54 25.30
N LEU A 511 -19.50 -20.31 25.31
CA LEU A 511 -18.77 -19.11 24.94
C LEU A 511 -17.57 -18.94 25.88
N GLN A 512 -16.37 -18.93 25.31
CA GLN A 512 -15.10 -18.70 26.01
C GLN A 512 -14.65 -17.25 25.88
N ALA A 513 -14.88 -16.62 24.73
CA ALA A 513 -14.52 -15.22 24.50
C ALA A 513 -15.49 -14.53 23.53
N ASP A 514 -15.82 -13.28 23.84
CA ASP A 514 -16.47 -12.31 22.96
C ASP A 514 -15.42 -11.25 22.57
N ASN A 515 -14.95 -11.34 21.34
CA ASN A 515 -13.90 -10.49 20.78
C ASN A 515 -14.46 -9.48 19.77
N VAL A 516 -15.75 -9.11 19.84
CA VAL A 516 -16.32 -8.07 18.97
C VAL A 516 -15.56 -6.75 19.13
N ALA A 517 -15.20 -6.40 20.37
CA ALA A 517 -14.39 -5.22 20.66
C ALA A 517 -13.00 -5.29 20.00
N GLU A 518 -12.36 -6.46 19.97
CA GLU A 518 -11.06 -6.67 19.33
C GLU A 518 -11.13 -6.51 17.81
N TYR A 519 -12.25 -6.92 17.20
CA TYR A 519 -12.48 -6.73 15.78
C TYR A 519 -12.63 -5.25 15.44
N LEU A 520 -13.44 -4.52 16.20
CA LEU A 520 -13.62 -3.08 16.01
C LEU A 520 -12.30 -2.33 16.27
N PHE A 521 -11.57 -2.68 17.32
CA PHE A 521 -10.24 -2.15 17.59
C PHE A 521 -9.26 -2.40 16.43
N ALA A 522 -9.22 -3.61 15.88
CA ALA A 522 -8.33 -3.93 14.76
C ALA A 522 -8.67 -3.13 13.49
N LEU A 523 -9.95 -2.85 13.26
CA LEU A 523 -10.40 -2.00 12.16
C LEU A 523 -10.07 -0.51 12.39
N ASP A 524 -10.18 -0.03 13.63
CA ASP A 524 -9.74 1.30 14.07
C ASP A 524 -8.22 1.47 13.94
N ASP A 525 -7.45 0.43 14.25
CA ASP A 525 -6.01 0.31 13.96
C ASP A 525 -5.73 0.03 12.47
N ILE A 526 -6.69 0.35 11.58
CA ILE A 526 -6.62 0.33 10.11
C ILE A 526 -6.15 -0.98 9.48
N ARG A 527 -6.31 -2.11 10.18
CA ARG A 527 -5.93 -3.44 9.70
C ARG A 527 -6.99 -4.01 8.78
N GLY A 528 -6.61 -4.45 7.59
CA GLY A 528 -7.53 -5.24 6.77
C GLY A 528 -7.69 -6.62 7.41
N ILE A 529 -8.77 -6.89 8.14
CA ILE A 529 -8.98 -8.17 8.83
C ILE A 529 -10.41 -8.67 8.62
N GLY A 530 -10.55 -9.99 8.45
CA GLY A 530 -11.85 -10.65 8.32
C GLY A 530 -12.43 -11.09 9.67
N ALA A 531 -13.75 -11.02 9.81
CA ALA A 531 -14.47 -11.61 10.94
C ALA A 531 -14.67 -13.13 10.73
N MET A 532 -14.62 -13.90 11.82
CA MET A 532 -14.98 -15.31 11.85
C MET A 532 -15.54 -15.72 13.21
N THR A 533 -16.03 -16.95 13.34
CA THR A 533 -16.32 -17.61 14.63
C THR A 533 -15.49 -18.89 14.76
N TYR A 534 -15.16 -19.27 15.99
CA TYR A 534 -14.44 -20.50 16.32
C TYR A 534 -15.30 -21.37 17.25
N GLY A 535 -15.55 -22.61 16.87
CA GLY A 535 -16.47 -23.52 17.57
C GLY A 535 -15.84 -24.34 18.70
N GLY A 536 -14.58 -24.78 18.55
CA GLY A 536 -13.90 -25.62 19.56
C GLY A 536 -14.64 -26.91 19.88
N ILE A 537 -14.96 -27.70 18.85
CA ILE A 537 -15.83 -28.89 18.90
C ILE A 537 -14.99 -30.16 18.88
N ASP A 538 -15.21 -31.04 19.85
CA ASP A 538 -14.43 -32.26 20.04
C ASP A 538 -15.22 -33.58 19.87
N THR A 539 -16.53 -33.53 19.54
CA THR A 539 -17.32 -34.73 19.19
C THR A 539 -18.30 -34.46 18.03
N PRO A 540 -18.63 -35.47 17.17
CA PRO A 540 -19.62 -35.33 16.10
C PRO A 540 -21.05 -35.03 16.61
N GLU A 541 -21.40 -35.51 17.79
CA GLU A 541 -22.70 -35.28 18.44
C GLU A 541 -22.85 -33.80 18.79
N LYS A 542 -21.83 -33.23 19.46
CA LYS A 542 -21.79 -31.80 19.79
C LYS A 542 -21.83 -30.91 18.56
N LEU A 543 -21.22 -31.33 17.45
CA LEU A 543 -21.35 -30.59 16.19
C LEU A 543 -22.82 -30.43 15.81
N SER A 544 -23.63 -31.48 15.94
CA SER A 544 -25.05 -31.42 15.60
C SER A 544 -25.83 -30.53 16.58
N GLU A 545 -25.56 -30.63 17.88
CA GLU A 545 -26.20 -29.81 18.93
C GLU A 545 -25.84 -28.32 18.81
N GLU A 546 -24.56 -28.02 18.63
CA GLU A 546 -24.08 -26.65 18.43
C GLU A 546 -24.64 -26.07 17.14
N THR A 547 -24.64 -26.80 16.03
CA THR A 547 -25.14 -26.24 14.76
C THR A 547 -26.63 -25.82 14.86
N VAL A 548 -27.42 -26.50 15.68
CA VAL A 548 -28.83 -26.16 15.95
C VAL A 548 -28.96 -24.95 16.90
N SER A 549 -27.98 -24.70 17.77
CA SER A 549 -28.05 -23.70 18.84
C SER A 549 -27.10 -22.49 18.70
N SER A 550 -26.13 -22.51 17.78
CA SER A 550 -24.92 -21.67 17.85
C SER A 550 -24.60 -20.80 16.62
N VAL A 551 -23.43 -20.16 16.68
CA VAL A 551 -22.85 -19.20 15.73
C VAL A 551 -22.18 -19.93 14.56
N ARG A 552 -22.37 -19.43 13.34
CA ARG A 552 -21.78 -19.97 12.11
C ARG A 552 -20.92 -18.92 11.40
N ASN A 553 -19.93 -19.41 10.64
CA ASN A 553 -19.28 -18.65 9.60
C ASN A 553 -20.15 -18.72 8.34
N VAL A 554 -20.39 -17.58 7.70
CA VAL A 554 -21.15 -17.51 6.45
C VAL A 554 -20.32 -16.83 5.38
N VAL A 555 -20.19 -17.44 4.22
CA VAL A 555 -19.46 -16.92 3.05
C VAL A 555 -20.45 -16.53 1.96
N TYR A 556 -20.26 -15.36 1.34
CA TYR A 556 -21.07 -14.92 0.21
C TYR A 556 -20.73 -15.74 -1.05
N GLY A 557 -21.71 -16.43 -1.60
CA GLY A 557 -21.55 -17.22 -2.84
C GLY A 557 -21.63 -18.73 -2.62
N PRO A 558 -21.24 -19.53 -3.63
CA PRO A 558 -21.26 -20.99 -3.59
C PRO A 558 -20.07 -21.57 -2.80
N LEU A 559 -20.08 -22.90 -2.58
CA LEU A 559 -19.05 -23.62 -1.84
C LEU A 559 -17.61 -23.37 -2.33
N GLU A 560 -17.43 -23.19 -3.64
CA GLU A 560 -16.12 -22.83 -4.21
C GLU A 560 -15.56 -21.57 -3.53
N LYS A 561 -16.39 -20.54 -3.33
CA LYS A 561 -16.00 -19.29 -2.64
C LYS A 561 -15.70 -19.48 -1.16
N ALA A 562 -16.30 -20.46 -0.50
CA ALA A 562 -15.92 -20.83 0.86
C ALA A 562 -14.57 -21.56 0.89
N ARG A 563 -14.31 -22.43 -0.09
CA ARG A 563 -13.01 -23.12 -0.23
C ARG A 563 -11.88 -22.14 -0.58
N ASP A 564 -12.04 -21.32 -1.62
CA ASP A 564 -11.90 -19.86 -1.55
C ASP A 564 -11.26 -19.30 -0.29
N TRP A 565 -12.16 -18.77 0.50
CA TRP A 565 -11.96 -18.11 1.75
C TRP A 565 -11.11 -18.95 2.72
N LEU A 566 -11.37 -20.25 2.91
CA LEU A 566 -10.58 -21.10 3.81
C LEU A 566 -9.13 -21.30 3.39
N ASN A 567 -8.77 -20.96 2.15
CA ASN A 567 -7.43 -21.10 1.60
C ASN A 567 -6.81 -19.76 1.18
N THR A 568 -7.34 -18.61 1.58
CA THR A 568 -6.78 -17.30 1.21
C THR A 568 -5.37 -17.11 1.78
N LYS A 569 -4.48 -16.43 1.05
CA LYS A 569 -3.07 -16.22 1.47
C LYS A 569 -2.81 -14.91 2.23
N ASN A 570 -3.83 -14.07 2.33
CA ASN A 570 -3.76 -12.78 3.02
C ASN A 570 -5.19 -12.27 3.31
N THR A 571 -5.29 -11.12 3.97
CA THR A 571 -6.58 -10.55 4.35
C THR A 571 -7.31 -9.78 3.24
N TYR A 572 -6.63 -9.43 2.14
CA TYR A 572 -7.29 -8.73 1.03
C TYR A 572 -8.42 -9.58 0.42
N GLU A 573 -8.35 -10.90 0.61
CA GLU A 573 -9.36 -11.88 0.20
C GLU A 573 -10.27 -12.35 1.36
N ALA A 574 -10.06 -11.86 2.59
CA ALA A 574 -10.82 -12.30 3.77
C ALA A 574 -12.19 -11.62 3.92
N ASN A 575 -12.49 -10.57 3.15
CA ASN A 575 -13.71 -9.76 3.25
C ASN A 575 -14.93 -10.36 2.51
N SER A 576 -15.04 -11.68 2.42
CA SER A 576 -16.12 -12.39 1.75
C SER A 576 -17.01 -13.19 2.70
N SER A 577 -16.91 -12.93 4.01
CA SER A 577 -17.63 -13.67 5.04
C SER A 577 -18.19 -12.79 6.17
N TYR A 578 -19.21 -13.28 6.85
CA TYR A 578 -19.78 -12.69 8.05
C TYR A 578 -20.06 -13.77 9.11
N VAL A 579 -20.32 -13.34 10.34
CA VAL A 579 -20.63 -14.21 11.49
C VAL A 579 -22.11 -14.11 11.82
N SER A 580 -22.78 -15.23 12.14
CA SER A 580 -24.23 -15.21 12.44
C SER A 580 -24.69 -16.29 13.43
N GLN A 581 -25.59 -15.91 14.33
CA GLN A 581 -26.36 -16.79 15.23
C GLN A 581 -27.75 -17.17 14.67
N GLY A 582 -28.08 -16.72 13.47
CA GLY A 582 -29.40 -16.87 12.87
C GLY A 582 -29.67 -15.87 11.74
N PRO A 583 -29.60 -14.54 12.00
CA PRO A 583 -29.88 -13.53 10.99
C PRO A 583 -28.92 -13.64 9.79
N ARG A 584 -29.43 -13.42 8.57
CA ARG A 584 -28.63 -13.51 7.35
C ARG A 584 -28.45 -12.13 6.74
N ILE A 585 -27.21 -11.82 6.37
CA ILE A 585 -26.86 -10.59 5.65
C ILE A 585 -26.76 -10.98 4.17
N ARG A 586 -27.76 -10.59 3.37
CA ARG A 586 -27.86 -10.92 1.94
C ARG A 586 -27.11 -9.92 1.07
N LEU A 587 -27.01 -8.67 1.53
CA LEU A 587 -26.26 -7.61 0.87
C LEU A 587 -25.70 -6.64 1.93
N TRP A 588 -24.43 -6.29 1.79
CA TRP A 588 -23.82 -5.13 2.44
C TRP A 588 -22.85 -4.50 1.44
N ASN A 589 -23.21 -3.34 0.88
CA ASN A 589 -22.47 -2.77 -0.24
C ASN A 589 -22.60 -1.24 -0.32
N GLY A 590 -21.70 -0.63 -1.09
CA GLY A 590 -21.66 0.79 -1.36
C GLY A 590 -21.46 1.08 -2.84
N ILE A 591 -21.97 2.21 -3.30
CA ILE A 591 -21.58 2.83 -4.55
C ILE A 591 -20.62 3.96 -4.20
N ASN A 592 -19.49 4.01 -4.90
CA ASN A 592 -18.43 4.99 -4.67
C ASN A 592 -17.78 4.91 -3.28
N PHE A 593 -17.78 3.78 -2.56
CA PHE A 593 -17.10 3.67 -1.26
C PHE A 593 -15.56 3.72 -1.36
N ASN A 594 -14.99 3.52 -2.55
CA ASN A 594 -13.54 3.59 -2.81
C ASN A 594 -13.27 4.60 -3.93
N ASN A 595 -13.32 5.89 -3.62
CA ASN A 595 -13.31 6.94 -4.66
C ASN A 595 -11.89 7.33 -5.07
N SER A 596 -11.64 7.39 -6.38
CA SER A 596 -10.36 7.77 -6.98
C SER A 596 -10.37 9.15 -7.65
N MET A 597 -11.52 9.84 -7.68
CA MET A 597 -11.68 11.14 -8.34
C MET A 597 -11.34 12.29 -7.39
N PRO A 598 -10.70 13.37 -7.85
CA PRO A 598 -10.31 14.49 -6.99
C PRO A 598 -11.52 15.37 -6.67
N PHE A 599 -11.87 15.43 -5.38
CA PHE A 599 -13.10 16.10 -4.90
C PHE A 599 -13.12 17.59 -5.21
N GLY A 600 -11.95 18.24 -5.24
CA GLY A 600 -11.80 19.65 -5.62
C GLY A 600 -12.04 19.92 -7.11
N LYS A 601 -12.08 18.91 -7.98
CA LYS A 601 -12.29 19.10 -9.44
C LYS A 601 -13.59 18.48 -9.98
N VAL A 602 -14.04 17.34 -9.44
CA VAL A 602 -15.24 16.64 -9.93
C VAL A 602 -16.42 16.80 -8.97
N ALA A 603 -17.48 17.49 -9.40
CA ALA A 603 -18.68 17.67 -8.59
C ALA A 603 -19.36 16.32 -8.32
N GLY A 604 -19.79 16.11 -7.07
CA GLY A 604 -20.48 14.89 -6.65
C GLY A 604 -19.56 13.72 -6.28
N ALA A 605 -18.25 13.82 -6.53
CA ALA A 605 -17.30 12.76 -6.24
C ALA A 605 -17.31 12.31 -4.76
N GLN A 606 -17.69 13.19 -3.82
CA GLN A 606 -17.76 12.83 -2.40
C GLN A 606 -19.00 12.04 -2.00
N ARG A 607 -20.04 11.93 -2.84
CA ARG A 607 -21.27 11.23 -2.49
C ARG A 607 -21.04 9.71 -2.43
N VAL A 608 -21.53 9.07 -1.38
CA VAL A 608 -21.51 7.60 -1.21
C VAL A 608 -22.93 7.12 -0.95
N ARG A 609 -23.40 6.14 -1.72
CA ARG A 609 -24.68 5.47 -1.46
C ARG A 609 -24.40 4.12 -0.81
N LEU A 610 -25.05 3.81 0.29
CA LEU A 610 -24.91 2.54 1.00
C LEU A 610 -26.22 1.77 0.99
N LYS A 611 -26.13 0.44 0.94
CA LYS A 611 -27.30 -0.44 1.01
C LYS A 611 -26.99 -1.71 1.79
N PHE A 612 -27.95 -2.13 2.62
CA PHE A 612 -28.00 -3.48 3.15
C PHE A 612 -29.33 -4.16 2.87
N GLU A 613 -29.29 -5.49 2.85
CA GLU A 613 -30.47 -6.36 2.86
C GLU A 613 -30.20 -7.50 3.83
N VAL A 614 -31.10 -7.69 4.79
CA VAL A 614 -30.98 -8.67 5.87
C VAL A 614 -32.29 -9.44 6.04
N GLU A 615 -32.21 -10.67 6.52
CA GLU A 615 -33.38 -11.51 6.77
C GLU A 615 -33.23 -12.35 8.04
N SER A 616 -34.33 -12.60 8.73
CA SER A 616 -34.42 -13.58 9.82
C SER A 616 -35.82 -14.19 9.82
N PRO A 617 -35.96 -15.52 10.00
CA PRO A 617 -37.28 -16.15 10.14
C PRO A 617 -38.08 -15.60 11.32
N ASP A 618 -37.39 -15.11 12.36
CA ASP A 618 -37.97 -14.52 13.57
C ASP A 618 -38.23 -13.00 13.45
N GLY A 619 -37.98 -12.41 12.28
CA GLY A 619 -38.10 -10.98 12.05
C GLY A 619 -36.88 -10.19 12.54
N ILE A 620 -36.56 -9.08 11.89
CA ILE A 620 -35.44 -8.21 12.24
C ILE A 620 -35.90 -7.18 13.28
N ALA A 621 -35.25 -7.16 14.44
CA ALA A 621 -35.49 -6.13 15.44
C ALA A 621 -34.74 -4.84 15.07
N GLU A 622 -33.47 -4.98 14.70
CA GLU A 622 -32.58 -3.83 14.54
C GLU A 622 -31.41 -4.13 13.60
N VAL A 623 -30.97 -3.10 12.87
CA VAL A 623 -29.68 -3.08 12.17
C VAL A 623 -28.89 -1.85 12.59
N LYS A 624 -27.71 -2.05 13.19
CA LYS A 624 -26.75 -0.98 13.49
C LYS A 624 -25.66 -0.97 12.45
N VAL A 625 -25.36 0.20 11.92
CA VAL A 625 -24.14 0.47 11.16
C VAL A 625 -23.15 1.10 12.15
N ILE A 626 -22.05 0.41 12.40
CA ILE A 626 -21.01 0.81 13.36
C ILE A 626 -19.81 1.29 12.55
N ASP A 627 -19.35 2.51 12.79
CA ASP A 627 -18.02 2.97 12.40
C ASP A 627 -17.05 2.51 13.48
N ALA A 628 -16.11 1.62 13.14
CA ALA A 628 -15.21 1.03 14.13
C ALA A 628 -14.37 2.07 14.91
N THR A 629 -14.16 3.25 14.35
CA THR A 629 -13.42 4.36 15.00
C THR A 629 -14.32 5.23 15.88
N ARG A 630 -15.63 5.26 15.64
CA ARG A 630 -16.54 6.27 16.22
C ARG A 630 -17.82 5.71 16.85
N GLY A 631 -18.01 4.41 16.82
CA GLY A 631 -19.20 3.74 17.34
C GLY A 631 -20.39 3.83 16.39
N LEU A 632 -21.57 4.14 16.92
CA LEU A 632 -22.82 4.07 16.16
C LEU A 632 -22.89 5.13 15.05
N PHE A 633 -22.87 4.69 13.79
CA PHE A 633 -22.99 5.53 12.60
C PHE A 633 -24.46 5.75 12.19
N ARG A 634 -25.23 4.66 12.10
CA ARG A 634 -26.68 4.65 11.81
C ARG A 634 -27.35 3.51 12.57
N ARG A 635 -28.63 3.66 12.90
CA ARG A 635 -29.47 2.62 13.51
C ARG A 635 -30.78 2.55 12.74
N PHE A 636 -31.17 1.35 12.35
CA PHE A 636 -32.41 1.12 11.64
C PHE A 636 -33.30 0.17 12.43
N ASN A 637 -34.54 0.58 12.68
CA ASN A 637 -35.54 -0.28 13.33
C ASN A 637 -36.13 -1.24 12.29
N GLY A 638 -35.95 -2.54 12.49
CA GLY A 638 -36.41 -3.57 11.55
C GLY A 638 -37.91 -3.88 11.65
N GLN A 639 -38.59 -3.38 12.68
CA GLN A 639 -40.03 -3.54 12.91
C GLN A 639 -40.51 -5.01 12.84
N SER A 640 -39.65 -5.95 13.27
CA SER A 640 -39.85 -7.40 13.17
C SER A 640 -40.16 -7.90 11.76
N GLN A 641 -39.79 -7.16 10.72
CA GLN A 641 -39.92 -7.60 9.34
C GLN A 641 -38.97 -8.77 9.07
N LYS A 642 -39.48 -9.85 8.45
CA LYS A 642 -38.64 -11.02 8.12
C LYS A 642 -37.54 -10.71 7.12
N ASN A 643 -37.80 -9.76 6.22
CA ASN A 643 -36.83 -9.22 5.28
C ASN A 643 -36.80 -7.72 5.49
N PHE A 644 -35.63 -7.16 5.73
CA PHE A 644 -35.47 -5.74 5.99
C PHE A 644 -34.31 -5.19 5.16
N SER A 645 -34.52 -4.01 4.58
CA SER A 645 -33.53 -3.36 3.72
C SER A 645 -33.60 -1.85 3.87
N ALA A 646 -32.45 -1.19 3.80
CA ALA A 646 -32.39 0.27 3.72
C ALA A 646 -31.30 0.71 2.73
N GLU A 647 -31.57 1.83 2.06
CA GLU A 647 -30.58 2.62 1.34
C GLU A 647 -30.42 3.96 2.05
N PHE A 648 -29.19 4.43 2.20
CA PHE A 648 -28.88 5.69 2.87
C PHE A 648 -27.60 6.32 2.30
N GLU A 649 -27.41 7.61 2.56
CA GLU A 649 -26.30 8.39 2.03
C GLU A 649 -25.19 8.60 3.08
N ALA A 650 -23.95 8.59 2.61
CA ALA A 650 -22.75 9.01 3.33
C ALA A 650 -21.89 9.90 2.42
N VAL A 651 -20.80 10.44 2.97
CA VAL A 651 -19.85 11.29 2.23
C VAL A 651 -18.41 10.84 2.44
N HIS A 652 -17.53 11.17 1.49
CA HIS A 652 -16.08 11.09 1.67
C HIS A 652 -15.56 12.33 2.40
N ASP A 653 -15.86 12.46 3.69
CA ASP A 653 -15.19 13.41 4.57
C ASP A 653 -13.97 12.78 5.26
N ARG A 654 -14.02 11.47 5.54
CA ARG A 654 -12.94 10.68 6.15
C ARG A 654 -13.02 9.20 5.80
N VAL A 655 -12.06 8.44 6.30
CA VAL A 655 -12.13 6.98 6.29
C VAL A 655 -13.17 6.50 7.30
N HIS A 656 -14.12 5.69 6.85
CA HIS A 656 -15.11 5.01 7.69
C HIS A 656 -15.01 3.49 7.54
N PRO A 657 -14.46 2.76 8.52
CA PRO A 657 -14.56 1.31 8.59
C PRO A 657 -15.94 0.88 9.12
N LEU A 658 -16.91 0.68 8.23
CA LEU A 658 -18.29 0.39 8.59
C LEU A 658 -18.58 -1.12 8.71
N VAL A 659 -19.18 -1.54 9.83
CA VAL A 659 -19.62 -2.91 10.11
C VAL A 659 -21.12 -2.90 10.40
N LEU A 660 -21.86 -3.91 9.92
CA LEU A 660 -23.24 -4.14 10.32
C LEU A 660 -23.29 -5.04 11.54
N GLU A 661 -24.09 -4.66 12.54
CA GLU A 661 -24.62 -5.55 13.57
C GLU A 661 -26.13 -5.69 13.35
N VAL A 662 -26.60 -6.91 13.08
CA VAL A 662 -28.01 -7.23 12.86
C VAL A 662 -28.52 -8.00 14.06
N THR A 663 -29.63 -7.57 14.66
CA THR A 663 -30.30 -8.29 15.75
C THR A 663 -31.71 -8.68 15.31
N ASP A 664 -32.08 -9.96 15.46
CA ASP A 664 -33.45 -10.41 15.22
C ASP A 664 -34.35 -10.27 16.45
N SER A 665 -35.66 -10.53 16.28
CA SER A 665 -36.65 -10.41 17.37
C SER A 665 -36.45 -11.41 18.51
N ARG A 666 -35.54 -12.39 18.39
CA ARG A 666 -35.13 -13.29 19.47
C ARG A 666 -33.80 -12.89 20.12
N GLY A 667 -33.20 -11.78 19.70
CA GLY A 667 -31.92 -11.28 20.21
C GLY A 667 -30.70 -11.98 19.62
N LYS A 668 -30.86 -12.84 18.60
CA LYS A 668 -29.71 -13.44 17.90
C LYS A 668 -29.08 -12.41 16.98
N LYS A 669 -27.76 -12.49 16.85
CA LYS A 669 -26.97 -11.47 16.15
C LYS A 669 -26.25 -11.98 14.90
N ALA A 670 -25.95 -11.07 13.98
CA ALA A 670 -24.99 -11.26 12.91
C ALA A 670 -24.11 -10.03 12.72
N TRP A 671 -22.83 -10.24 12.39
CA TRP A 671 -21.85 -9.18 12.16
C TRP A 671 -21.22 -9.32 10.79
N SER A 672 -21.28 -8.26 9.97
CA SER A 672 -20.68 -8.25 8.65
C SER A 672 -19.15 -8.12 8.70
N GLN A 673 -18.49 -8.38 7.57
CA GLN A 673 -17.19 -7.79 7.30
C GLN A 673 -17.25 -6.27 7.21
N VAL A 674 -16.08 -5.63 7.25
CA VAL A 674 -15.92 -4.19 7.06
C VAL A 674 -16.22 -3.76 5.61
N LEU A 675 -16.98 -2.69 5.46
CA LEU A 675 -17.07 -1.86 4.27
C LEU A 675 -16.36 -0.53 4.56
N ARG A 676 -15.29 -0.24 3.82
CA ARG A 676 -14.51 0.98 4.04
C ARG A 676 -14.93 2.08 3.08
N ILE A 677 -15.51 3.16 3.59
CA ILE A 677 -15.54 4.41 2.82
C ILE A 677 -14.14 5.01 2.91
N GLN A 678 -13.47 5.19 1.78
CA GLN A 678 -12.15 5.77 1.73
C GLN A 678 -11.82 6.34 0.34
N ASN A 679 -10.88 7.28 0.30
CA ASN A 679 -10.09 7.55 -0.90
C ASN A 679 -8.80 6.72 -0.82
N PRO A 680 -8.56 5.74 -1.70
CA PRO A 680 -7.40 4.86 -1.61
C PRO A 680 -6.08 5.58 -1.86
N PHE A 681 -6.10 6.82 -2.34
CA PHE A 681 -4.89 7.61 -2.55
C PHE A 681 -4.47 8.40 -1.33
N TYR A 682 -5.38 8.72 -0.41
CA TYR A 682 -5.11 9.51 0.80
C TYR A 682 -5.37 8.76 2.11
N ALA A 683 -6.03 7.60 2.05
CA ALA A 683 -6.21 6.74 3.19
C ALA A 683 -4.86 6.18 3.70
N ILE A 684 -4.80 5.94 5.01
CA ILE A 684 -3.73 5.19 5.67
C ILE A 684 -4.29 3.80 5.99
N THR A 685 -3.52 2.76 5.68
CA THR A 685 -3.88 1.36 5.91
C THR A 685 -2.65 0.60 6.41
N ARG A 686 -2.83 -0.43 7.25
CA ARG A 686 -1.72 -1.33 7.59
C ARG A 686 -1.61 -2.46 6.58
N CYS A 687 -0.41 -2.68 6.04
CA CYS A 687 -0.10 -3.88 5.28
C CYS A 687 -0.18 -5.09 6.20
N THR A 688 -0.86 -6.14 5.77
CA THR A 688 -1.14 -7.27 6.66
C THR A 688 0.00 -8.27 6.78
N ASP A 689 1.02 -8.16 5.95
CA ASP A 689 2.19 -9.05 5.97
C ASP A 689 3.38 -8.50 6.76
N ASN A 690 3.42 -7.20 7.10
CA ASN A 690 4.54 -6.57 7.81
C ASN A 690 4.11 -5.39 8.70
N LEU A 691 2.80 -5.12 8.81
CA LEU A 691 2.21 -3.97 9.51
C LEU A 691 2.73 -2.60 9.05
N ASN A 692 3.33 -2.52 7.86
CA ASN A 692 3.74 -1.25 7.25
C ASN A 692 2.53 -0.32 7.16
N LEU A 693 2.68 0.95 7.53
CA LEU A 693 1.68 1.94 7.17
C LEU A 693 1.79 2.25 5.67
N LEU A 694 0.78 1.84 4.93
CA LEU A 694 0.58 2.13 3.52
C LEU A 694 -0.35 3.33 3.40
N GLY A 695 0.03 4.32 2.61
CA GLY A 695 -0.80 5.49 2.33
C GLY A 695 -0.09 6.45 1.39
N TYR A 696 -0.67 7.64 1.23
CA TYR A 696 -0.07 8.74 0.47
C TYR A 696 1.33 9.10 0.96
N SER A 697 1.49 9.11 2.27
CA SER A 697 2.77 9.08 2.95
C SER A 697 3.12 7.62 3.20
N THR A 698 4.15 7.09 2.54
CA THR A 698 4.76 5.86 3.06
C THR A 698 5.33 6.20 4.43
N LEU A 699 4.62 5.82 5.47
CA LEU A 699 5.16 5.87 6.81
C LEU A 699 5.79 4.50 7.01
N SER A 700 7.11 4.39 6.92
CA SER A 700 7.82 3.21 7.42
C SER A 700 7.87 3.25 8.95
N THR A 701 6.70 3.39 9.55
CA THR A 701 6.51 3.38 10.99
C THR A 701 6.01 2.01 11.33
N HIS A 702 6.89 1.27 11.98
CA HIS A 702 6.53 0.05 12.63
C HIS A 702 6.28 0.43 14.09
N PRO A 703 5.04 0.31 14.61
CA PRO A 703 4.74 0.65 16.00
C PRO A 703 5.67 -0.09 16.99
N ASP A 704 6.18 -1.25 16.56
CA ASP A 704 7.09 -2.12 17.29
C ASP A 704 8.60 -1.91 16.97
N ARG A 705 8.96 -1.10 15.96
CA ARG A 705 10.34 -0.59 15.83
C ARG A 705 10.58 0.63 16.72
N HIS A 706 9.54 1.11 17.41
CA HIS A 706 9.57 2.31 18.26
C HIS A 706 10.09 3.56 17.56
N SER A 707 10.05 3.52 16.24
CA SER A 707 10.17 4.69 15.39
C SER A 707 8.87 5.47 15.55
N THR A 708 8.97 6.73 15.98
CA THR A 708 7.85 7.67 15.81
C THR A 708 7.52 7.82 14.32
N VAL A 709 6.47 8.57 14.00
CA VAL A 709 6.13 8.90 12.61
C VAL A 709 7.32 9.57 11.90
N THR A 710 8.15 8.78 11.20
CA THR A 710 9.38 9.28 10.57
C THR A 710 9.11 9.75 9.16
N PHE A 711 9.83 10.82 8.77
CA PHE A 711 9.79 11.38 7.44
C PHE A 711 10.59 10.54 6.40
N ARG A 712 11.20 9.41 6.80
CA ARG A 712 12.09 8.59 5.94
C ARG A 712 11.49 8.27 4.58
N ASP A 713 10.17 8.05 4.54
CA ASP A 713 9.43 7.71 3.33
C ASP A 713 8.18 8.60 3.14
N PHE A 714 8.10 9.79 3.77
CA PHE A 714 6.92 10.71 3.69
C PHE A 714 6.75 11.36 2.29
N GLU A 715 7.19 10.72 1.23
CA GLU A 715 6.92 11.17 -0.11
C GLU A 715 6.02 10.19 -0.80
N ASP A 716 5.01 10.72 -1.48
CA ASP A 716 4.18 9.98 -2.40
C ASP A 716 5.08 9.16 -3.32
N PRO A 717 5.11 7.82 -3.19
CA PRO A 717 6.12 7.00 -3.85
C PRO A 717 5.96 6.92 -5.38
N GLY A 718 5.27 7.89 -5.99
CA GLY A 718 5.04 8.04 -7.42
C GLY A 718 5.25 9.47 -7.96
N LEU A 719 6.12 10.30 -7.36
CA LEU A 719 6.38 11.68 -7.81
C LEU A 719 7.82 11.91 -8.31
N PRO A 720 8.07 12.98 -9.09
CA PRO A 720 8.61 12.93 -10.43
C PRO A 720 10.06 12.46 -10.52
N THR A 721 10.86 12.52 -9.46
CA THR A 721 12.20 11.92 -9.45
C THR A 721 12.14 10.40 -9.27
N MET A 722 11.21 9.87 -8.46
CA MET A 722 11.04 8.42 -8.31
C MET A 722 10.53 7.81 -9.60
N GLU A 723 9.65 8.51 -10.32
CA GLU A 723 9.15 7.98 -11.59
C GLU A 723 9.99 8.36 -12.78
N GLN A 724 10.69 9.50 -12.84
CA GLN A 724 11.69 9.69 -13.90
C GLN A 724 12.76 8.59 -13.89
N THR A 725 12.96 7.89 -12.76
CA THR A 725 13.86 6.73 -12.62
C THR A 725 13.16 5.37 -12.55
N SER A 726 11.89 5.29 -12.12
CA SER A 726 11.19 4.03 -11.89
C SER A 726 10.49 3.49 -13.15
N ILE A 727 11.06 2.43 -13.70
CA ILE A 727 10.30 1.38 -14.36
C ILE A 727 10.13 0.22 -13.39
N ALA A 728 8.95 -0.38 -13.42
CA ALA A 728 8.58 -1.45 -12.53
C ALA A 728 9.62 -2.59 -12.59
N GLY A 729 10.23 -2.82 -11.43
CA GLY A 729 11.29 -3.80 -11.23
C GLY A 729 12.49 -3.23 -10.46
N VAL A 730 12.94 -2.01 -10.75
CA VAL A 730 14.13 -1.47 -10.05
C VAL A 730 13.77 -0.80 -8.70
N ASP A 731 12.53 -0.37 -8.51
CA ASP A 731 12.21 0.70 -7.54
C ASP A 731 11.02 0.44 -6.57
N THR A 732 10.76 -0.79 -6.14
CA THR A 732 9.81 -0.99 -5.01
C THR A 732 10.33 -0.47 -3.66
N ALA A 733 11.50 0.17 -3.58
CA ALA A 733 12.00 0.74 -2.33
C ALA A 733 13.12 1.76 -2.58
N GLY A 734 12.82 3.07 -2.53
CA GLY A 734 13.67 4.17 -2.03
C GLY A 734 15.16 4.27 -2.41
N ALA A 735 15.68 3.48 -3.35
CA ALA A 735 17.12 3.23 -3.49
C ALA A 735 17.77 4.03 -4.62
N PHE A 736 17.01 4.73 -5.45
CA PHE A 736 17.55 5.51 -6.58
C PHE A 736 17.40 7.02 -6.43
N VAL A 737 16.56 7.48 -5.51
CA VAL A 737 16.41 8.91 -5.25
C VAL A 737 16.91 9.21 -3.85
N PHE A 738 17.90 10.10 -3.76
CA PHE A 738 18.40 10.62 -2.49
C PHE A 738 17.25 11.24 -1.69
N THR A 739 16.81 10.52 -0.67
CA THR A 739 15.91 11.02 0.36
C THR A 739 16.73 10.98 1.65
N PRO A 740 17.02 12.13 2.29
CA PRO A 740 17.71 12.14 3.56
C PRO A 740 17.03 11.18 4.54
N GLU A 741 17.80 10.29 5.16
CA GLU A 741 17.26 9.41 6.20
C GLU A 741 16.96 10.26 7.42
N THR A 742 15.70 10.59 7.60
CA THR A 742 15.23 11.28 8.79
C THR A 742 14.73 10.26 9.80
N SER A 743 15.15 10.42 11.04
CA SER A 743 14.62 9.68 12.18
C SER A 743 14.13 10.69 13.20
N ILE A 744 12.88 10.55 13.64
CA ILE A 744 12.39 11.23 14.83
C ILE A 744 12.49 10.18 15.94
N SER A 745 13.43 10.40 16.84
CA SER A 745 13.76 9.50 17.94
C SER A 745 14.09 10.37 19.13
N ILE A 746 13.21 10.33 20.12
CA ILE A 746 13.32 11.17 21.30
C ILE A 746 14.20 10.43 22.30
N SER A 747 15.42 10.95 22.50
CA SER A 747 16.34 10.47 23.53
C SER A 747 16.65 11.60 24.51
N LEU A 748 16.58 11.29 25.80
CA LEU A 748 16.81 12.24 26.89
C LEU A 748 18.04 11.81 27.71
N GLN A 749 18.93 12.75 27.97
CA GLN A 749 20.08 12.61 28.85
C GLN A 749 19.90 13.52 30.07
N ALA A 750 19.94 12.92 31.26
CA ALA A 750 19.79 13.61 32.52
C ALA A 750 20.81 13.12 33.56
N ASP A 751 20.94 13.85 34.66
CA ASP A 751 21.77 13.49 35.82
C ASP A 751 21.46 12.11 36.41
N ARG A 752 20.21 11.66 36.29
CA ARG A 752 19.72 10.35 36.74
C ARG A 752 19.82 9.22 35.72
N GLY A 753 20.31 9.48 34.51
CA GLY A 753 20.52 8.45 33.48
C GLY A 753 20.01 8.85 32.09
N GLU A 754 19.82 7.85 31.22
CA GLU A 754 19.38 8.03 29.84
C GLU A 754 18.01 7.37 29.59
N GLN A 755 17.15 8.06 28.86
CA GLN A 755 15.99 7.49 28.19
C GLN A 755 16.30 7.40 26.71
N SER A 756 16.72 6.22 26.25
CA SER A 756 17.13 6.01 24.86
C SER A 756 15.94 6.05 23.90
N GLY A 757 16.15 6.70 22.75
CA GLY A 757 15.19 6.73 21.64
C GLY A 757 15.26 5.51 20.70
N GLY A 758 16.17 4.56 20.98
CA GLY A 758 16.31 3.28 20.27
C GLY A 758 17.34 3.29 19.13
N SER A 759 18.47 2.57 19.32
CA SER A 759 19.31 2.06 18.21
C SER A 759 20.40 1.04 18.59
N ASN A 760 20.63 0.70 19.86
CA ASN A 760 21.67 -0.28 20.22
C ASN A 760 21.07 -1.70 20.33
N GLN A 761 21.92 -2.70 20.07
CA GLN A 761 21.54 -4.11 19.95
C GLN A 761 21.15 -4.78 21.29
N LEU A 762 21.13 -4.03 22.40
CA LEU A 762 21.04 -4.56 23.77
C LEU A 762 20.00 -3.88 24.68
N ASP A 763 19.31 -2.80 24.27
CA ASP A 763 18.46 -2.04 25.21
C ASP A 763 16.94 -2.20 25.01
N ASN A 764 16.22 -1.95 26.11
CA ASN A 764 14.78 -1.77 26.17
C ASN A 764 14.37 -0.46 25.46
N TRP A 765 13.44 -0.52 24.51
CA TRP A 765 13.07 0.58 23.61
C TRP A 765 11.82 1.36 24.07
N ASN A 766 11.57 2.57 23.58
CA ASN A 766 10.35 3.33 23.90
C ASN A 766 9.09 2.69 23.29
N ALA A 767 8.26 1.98 24.06
CA ALA A 767 7.02 1.41 23.53
C ALA A 767 6.08 2.53 23.05
N GLN A 768 5.62 2.48 21.80
CA GLN A 768 4.71 3.48 21.24
C GLN A 768 3.35 2.86 20.95
N ILE A 769 2.32 3.41 21.57
CA ILE A 769 0.93 3.08 21.26
C ILE A 769 0.46 4.11 20.23
N VAL A 770 0.25 3.65 19.00
CA VAL A 770 -0.11 4.51 17.86
C VAL A 770 -1.59 4.40 17.56
N ARG A 771 -2.27 5.54 17.39
CA ARG A 771 -3.69 5.63 17.02
C ARG A 771 -3.90 6.57 15.84
N TYR A 772 -5.04 6.44 15.17
CA TYR A 772 -5.39 7.24 13.98
C TYR A 772 -6.71 7.99 14.21
N PRO A 773 -6.75 9.04 15.06
CA PRO A 773 -7.99 9.74 15.36
C PRO A 773 -8.73 10.26 14.12
N LEU A 774 -7.99 10.59 13.05
CA LEU A 774 -8.56 11.08 11.82
C LEU A 774 -7.73 10.66 10.61
N ILE A 775 -8.39 10.16 9.57
CA ILE A 775 -7.78 9.94 8.25
C ILE A 775 -8.73 10.53 7.22
N SER A 776 -8.26 11.51 6.45
CA SER A 776 -9.07 12.18 5.42
C SER A 776 -8.24 12.57 4.20
N ASP A 777 -8.93 13.04 3.17
CA ASP A 777 -8.34 13.51 1.91
C ASP A 777 -7.48 14.76 2.05
N GLY A 778 -7.73 15.60 3.06
CA GLY A 778 -6.87 16.73 3.37
C GLY A 778 -5.82 16.30 4.37
N ILE A 779 -6.26 16.04 5.59
CA ILE A 779 -5.39 15.91 6.74
C ILE A 779 -5.65 14.60 7.47
N SER A 780 -4.56 13.91 7.80
CA SER A 780 -4.61 12.75 8.69
C SER A 780 -3.89 13.07 10.00
N ILE A 781 -4.48 12.65 11.12
CA ILE A 781 -3.96 12.84 12.46
C ILE A 781 -3.54 11.47 12.99
N ILE A 782 -2.29 11.38 13.42
CA ILE A 782 -1.73 10.21 14.09
C ILE A 782 -1.28 10.63 15.48
N THR A 783 -1.67 9.88 16.50
CA THR A 783 -1.17 10.08 17.86
C THR A 783 -0.29 8.90 18.28
N ALA A 784 0.77 9.17 19.03
CA ALA A 784 1.65 8.16 19.58
C ALA A 784 1.95 8.49 21.05
N ASP A 785 1.71 7.51 21.92
CA ASP A 785 1.96 7.61 23.37
C ASP A 785 3.09 6.64 23.76
N SER A 786 4.08 7.13 24.51
CA SER A 786 5.14 6.32 25.09
C SER A 786 5.29 6.57 26.58
N THR A 787 4.76 5.64 27.37
CA THR A 787 4.80 5.66 28.84
C THR A 787 5.59 4.49 29.44
N ARG A 788 5.87 3.47 28.62
CA ARG A 788 6.61 2.25 28.99
C ARG A 788 7.68 1.91 27.96
N ARG A 789 8.59 1.03 28.34
CA ARG A 789 9.61 0.44 27.48
C ARG A 789 9.15 -0.91 26.94
N VAL A 790 9.74 -1.38 25.85
CA VAL A 790 9.60 -2.77 25.37
C VAL A 790 10.64 -3.66 26.02
N ASP A 791 10.23 -4.84 26.47
CA ASP A 791 11.12 -5.85 27.01
C ASP A 791 11.81 -6.62 25.86
N THR A 792 13.05 -6.26 25.56
CA THR A 792 13.85 -6.89 24.51
C THR A 792 14.70 -8.05 25.02
N ARG A 793 14.69 -8.35 26.34
CA ARG A 793 15.52 -9.42 26.94
C ARG A 793 15.23 -10.80 26.35
N SER A 794 13.99 -11.01 25.88
CA SER A 794 13.57 -12.24 25.18
C SER A 794 14.24 -12.43 23.79
N ARG A 795 14.95 -11.43 23.25
CA ARG A 795 15.68 -11.53 21.97
C ARG A 795 16.93 -12.40 22.04
N HIS A 796 17.50 -12.60 23.22
CA HIS A 796 18.86 -13.11 23.37
C HIS A 796 18.90 -14.61 23.67
N HIS A 797 18.63 -15.43 22.66
CA HIS A 797 19.45 -16.63 22.48
C HIS A 797 20.71 -16.20 21.71
N LEU A 798 21.89 -16.39 22.32
CA LEU A 798 23.19 -15.82 21.92
C LEU A 798 23.64 -16.15 20.49
N ASP A 799 22.99 -17.12 19.85
CA ASP A 799 23.49 -17.84 18.68
C ASP A 799 22.62 -17.69 17.42
N LYS A 800 21.48 -16.97 17.47
CA LYS A 800 20.64 -16.73 16.27
C LYS A 800 20.06 -15.32 16.22
N ARG A 801 20.49 -14.51 15.23
CA ARG A 801 19.81 -13.24 14.88
C ARG A 801 18.38 -13.54 14.44
N VAL A 802 17.41 -13.22 15.28
CA VAL A 802 15.99 -13.20 14.89
C VAL A 802 15.79 -11.98 14.00
N SER A 803 15.43 -12.20 12.72
CA SER A 803 14.99 -11.11 11.85
C SER A 803 13.76 -10.43 12.45
N TYR A 804 13.69 -9.10 12.43
CA TYR A 804 12.52 -8.32 12.85
C TYR A 804 11.24 -8.73 12.13
N SER A 805 11.36 -9.30 10.93
CA SER A 805 10.23 -9.87 10.19
C SER A 805 9.67 -11.16 10.81
N ASN A 806 10.32 -11.75 11.80
CA ASN A 806 10.06 -13.11 12.28
C ASN A 806 9.82 -13.15 13.82
N GLY A 807 9.65 -12.00 14.47
CA GLY A 807 9.67 -11.87 15.93
C GLY A 807 8.32 -12.16 16.63
N PRO A 808 8.35 -12.68 17.88
CA PRO A 808 7.18 -12.82 18.74
C PRO A 808 6.60 -11.46 19.16
N PHE A 809 5.35 -11.47 19.63
CA PHE A 809 4.74 -10.36 20.38
C PHE A 809 5.72 -9.83 21.45
N TYR A 810 6.04 -8.54 21.41
CA TYR A 810 6.90 -7.91 22.42
C TYR A 810 6.07 -7.45 23.62
N SER A 811 6.39 -7.97 24.81
CA SER A 811 5.74 -7.55 26.05
C SER A 811 6.16 -6.13 26.45
N LEU A 812 5.23 -5.40 27.08
CA LEU A 812 5.55 -4.09 27.68
C LEU A 812 6.39 -4.30 28.94
N GLY A 813 7.58 -3.71 28.97
CA GLY A 813 8.52 -3.71 30.08
C GLY A 813 8.29 -2.54 31.06
N GLU A 814 9.36 -2.09 31.72
CA GLU A 814 9.32 -1.05 32.75
C GLU A 814 8.79 0.30 32.23
N PRO A 815 8.22 1.17 33.10
CA PRO A 815 7.89 2.55 32.75
C PRO A 815 9.07 3.32 32.13
N GLN A 816 8.75 4.40 31.40
CA GLN A 816 9.78 5.34 30.94
C GLN A 816 10.52 5.95 32.13
N PRO A 817 11.86 5.98 32.13
CA PRO A 817 12.62 6.42 33.30
C PRO A 817 12.54 7.93 33.52
N ILE A 818 12.52 8.76 32.46
CA ILE A 818 12.67 10.22 32.58
C ILE A 818 11.33 10.95 32.39
N ALA A 819 10.74 10.78 31.21
CA ALA A 819 9.52 11.48 30.80
C ALA A 819 8.60 10.59 29.98
N ASP A 820 7.29 10.77 30.17
CA ASP A 820 6.30 10.24 29.24
C ASP A 820 6.27 11.12 27.98
N ILE A 821 6.10 10.50 26.83
CA ILE A 821 6.12 11.16 25.53
C ILE A 821 4.74 11.02 24.90
N HIS A 822 4.12 12.15 24.55
CA HIS A 822 2.92 12.19 23.74
C HIS A 822 3.22 12.95 22.44
N GLN A 823 2.93 12.35 21.29
CA GLN A 823 3.16 12.97 19.99
C GLN A 823 1.85 12.95 19.18
N THR A 824 1.44 14.11 18.69
CA THR A 824 0.42 14.24 17.65
C THR A 824 1.09 14.66 16.35
N SER A 825 0.85 13.93 15.27
CA SER A 825 1.39 14.21 13.93
C SER A 825 0.24 14.47 12.97
N TYR A 826 0.35 15.55 12.20
CA TYR A 826 -0.59 15.95 11.16
C TYR A 826 0.08 15.75 9.80
N LEU A 827 -0.46 14.82 9.03
CA LEU A 827 -0.03 14.53 7.68
C LEU A 827 -0.86 15.37 6.72
N LEU A 828 -0.21 16.29 6.01
CA LEU A 828 -0.89 17.17 5.07
C LEU A 828 -0.86 16.57 3.66
N ARG A 829 -1.97 16.71 2.92
CA ARG A 829 -2.01 16.39 1.50
C ARG A 829 -1.04 17.28 0.73
N SER A 830 -0.17 16.68 -0.06
CA SER A 830 0.61 17.43 -1.06
C SER A 830 -0.18 17.66 -2.35
N ARG A 831 0.24 18.65 -3.12
CA ARG A 831 -0.45 19.05 -4.36
C ARG A 831 -0.16 18.10 -5.51
N ILE A 832 -0.87 16.99 -5.54
CA ILE A 832 -0.78 15.99 -6.59
C ILE A 832 -2.12 15.72 -7.26
N ARG A 833 -2.06 15.10 -8.45
CA ARG A 833 -3.25 14.55 -9.13
C ARG A 833 -3.36 13.05 -8.89
N PRO A 834 -4.00 12.60 -7.80
CA PRO A 834 -4.07 11.17 -7.48
C PRO A 834 -4.79 10.37 -8.58
N ASP A 835 -5.73 11.00 -9.29
CA ASP A 835 -6.39 10.44 -10.47
C ASP A 835 -5.43 10.09 -11.60
N LEU A 836 -4.32 10.82 -11.70
CA LEU A 836 -3.26 10.60 -12.67
C LEU A 836 -2.14 9.73 -12.11
N ARG A 837 -2.07 9.50 -10.79
CA ARG A 837 -0.99 8.70 -10.16
C ARG A 837 -0.90 7.29 -10.70
N ARG A 838 -2.02 6.71 -11.15
CA ARG A 838 -1.96 5.44 -11.86
C ARG A 838 -1.68 5.68 -13.34
N THR A 839 -2.44 6.52 -14.02
CA THR A 839 -2.42 6.57 -15.49
C THR A 839 -1.30 7.40 -16.12
N ARG A 840 -0.93 8.52 -15.51
CA ARG A 840 0.05 9.52 -16.01
C ARG A 840 0.84 10.16 -14.89
N PRO A 841 1.73 9.43 -14.25
CA PRO A 841 2.17 9.86 -12.95
C PRO A 841 3.25 10.97 -12.98
N TRP A 842 3.86 11.26 -14.14
CA TRP A 842 4.57 12.54 -14.31
C TRP A 842 3.66 13.77 -14.28
N LEU A 843 2.47 13.70 -14.88
CA LEU A 843 1.48 14.78 -14.77
C LEU A 843 0.87 14.86 -13.37
N CYS A 844 1.00 13.78 -12.58
CA CYS A 844 0.54 13.81 -11.20
C CYS A 844 1.37 14.72 -10.31
N ALA A 845 2.58 15.06 -10.77
CA ALA A 845 3.54 15.91 -10.11
C ALA A 845 3.60 17.37 -10.57
N ASP A 846 2.86 17.77 -11.61
CA ASP A 846 3.01 19.11 -12.21
C ASP A 846 2.81 20.24 -11.19
N ASP A 847 1.92 20.03 -10.21
CA ASP A 847 1.64 20.96 -9.12
C ASP A 847 2.40 20.63 -7.82
N TYR A 848 3.20 19.56 -7.79
CA TYR A 848 3.88 19.10 -6.58
C TYR A 848 5.09 19.98 -6.27
N ARG A 849 5.12 20.52 -5.05
CA ARG A 849 6.22 21.35 -4.56
C ARG A 849 6.96 20.75 -3.38
N GLY A 850 6.53 19.58 -2.93
CA GLY A 850 7.00 18.96 -1.69
C GLY A 850 5.87 18.45 -0.80
N GLY A 851 6.25 17.83 0.32
CA GLY A 851 5.34 17.27 1.33
C GLY A 851 5.57 17.92 2.70
N VAL A 852 4.52 17.99 3.51
CA VAL A 852 4.57 18.59 4.85
C VAL A 852 3.97 17.67 5.91
N MET A 853 4.71 17.49 7.00
CA MET A 853 4.24 16.85 8.22
C MET A 853 4.42 17.82 9.39
N LEU A 854 3.38 18.00 10.19
CA LEU A 854 3.44 18.82 11.40
C LEU A 854 3.42 17.91 12.62
N HIS A 855 4.18 18.24 13.66
CA HIS A 855 4.17 17.53 14.93
C HIS A 855 3.92 18.48 16.08
N GLU A 856 3.16 18.01 17.07
CA GLU A 856 3.15 18.53 18.43
C GLU A 856 3.60 17.40 19.36
N ILE A 857 4.71 17.60 20.05
CA ILE A 857 5.36 16.64 20.94
C ILE A 857 5.32 17.23 22.36
N GLN A 858 4.78 16.48 23.30
CA GLN A 858 4.71 16.82 24.71
C GLN A 858 5.57 15.83 25.50
N LEU A 859 6.48 16.37 26.32
CA LEU A 859 7.33 15.62 27.23
C LEU A 859 6.88 15.92 28.65
N ARG A 860 6.27 14.94 29.33
CA ARG A 860 5.85 15.09 30.74
C ARG A 860 6.89 14.46 31.65
N PHE A 861 7.64 15.29 32.34
CA PHE A 861 8.70 14.85 33.25
C PHE A 861 8.10 14.26 34.52
N LYS A 862 8.66 13.13 34.99
CA LYS A 862 8.11 12.40 36.15
C LYS A 862 8.58 12.96 37.48
N GLU A 863 9.76 13.56 37.48
CA GLU A 863 10.44 14.10 38.66
C GLU A 863 11.39 15.24 38.23
N ASP A 864 11.89 15.97 39.21
CA ASP A 864 12.86 17.04 38.99
C ASP A 864 14.08 16.47 38.22
N THR A 865 14.43 17.13 37.13
CA THR A 865 15.41 16.61 36.17
C THR A 865 16.41 17.70 35.81
N VAL A 866 17.70 17.37 35.91
CA VAL A 866 18.78 18.22 35.38
C VAL A 866 19.29 17.63 34.07
N LEU A 867 19.15 18.40 32.99
CA LEU A 867 19.56 18.00 31.65
C LEU A 867 21.10 17.87 31.53
N LYS A 868 21.57 16.85 30.81
CA LYS A 868 23.00 16.55 30.62
C LYS A 868 23.39 16.42 29.15
N GLY A 869 24.62 16.82 28.83
CA GLY A 869 25.19 16.69 27.49
C GLY A 869 24.88 17.87 26.55
N PRO A 870 25.50 17.89 25.36
CA PRO A 870 25.45 19.03 24.42
C PRO A 870 24.09 19.20 23.72
N LEU A 871 23.33 18.11 23.62
CA LEU A 871 21.96 18.07 23.09
C LEU A 871 21.12 17.15 23.99
N PRO A 872 20.75 17.63 25.19
CA PRO A 872 20.23 16.78 26.26
C PRO A 872 18.91 16.11 25.91
N ILE A 873 18.06 16.76 25.13
CA ILE A 873 16.86 16.15 24.57
C ILE A 873 17.01 16.16 23.05
N ARG A 874 17.52 15.08 22.48
CA ARG A 874 17.56 14.91 21.02
C ARG A 874 16.19 14.44 20.55
N ILE A 875 15.64 15.12 19.54
CA ILE A 875 14.30 14.86 18.99
C ILE A 875 14.39 14.19 17.62
N ALA A 876 15.26 14.69 16.75
CA ALA A 876 15.39 14.20 15.39
C ALA A 876 16.85 14.14 14.96
N SER A 877 17.14 13.23 14.05
CA SER A 877 18.42 13.10 13.37
C SER A 877 18.16 12.94 11.88
N PHE A 878 18.88 13.73 11.10
CA PHE A 878 18.91 13.71 9.66
C PHE A 878 20.26 13.17 9.28
N SER A 879 20.29 12.01 8.65
CA SER A 879 21.46 11.53 7.95
C SER A 879 21.29 11.86 6.47
N PRO A 880 22.36 12.17 5.72
CA PRO A 880 22.28 12.19 4.26
C PRO A 880 21.83 10.83 3.69
N GLY A 881 21.81 9.78 4.50
CA GLY A 881 21.23 8.49 4.15
C GLY A 881 22.04 7.38 4.79
N SER A 882 21.99 6.20 4.18
CA SER A 882 22.99 5.17 4.43
C SER A 882 24.41 5.72 4.15
N SER A 883 25.43 5.10 4.75
CA SER A 883 26.83 5.57 4.82
C SER A 883 27.46 6.07 3.50
N TRP A 884 26.85 5.73 2.36
CA TRP A 884 27.18 6.15 1.00
C TRP A 884 27.13 7.66 0.78
N PHE A 885 26.29 8.39 1.54
CA PHE A 885 26.00 9.79 1.29
C PHE A 885 26.62 10.80 2.28
N ASN A 886 27.62 10.40 3.07
CA ASN A 886 28.22 11.27 4.09
C ASN A 886 28.67 12.65 3.54
N ALA A 887 28.54 13.71 4.36
CA ALA A 887 29.00 15.06 4.04
C ALA A 887 30.49 15.13 3.65
N SER A 888 31.33 14.20 4.12
CA SER A 888 32.73 14.09 3.70
C SER A 888 32.92 13.81 2.19
N ARG A 889 31.86 13.38 1.50
CA ARG A 889 31.84 13.15 0.05
C ARG A 889 31.14 14.29 -0.73
N GLY A 890 30.81 15.40 -0.07
CA GLY A 890 30.26 16.60 -0.71
C GLY A 890 28.77 16.54 -1.08
N TYR A 891 28.02 15.56 -0.55
CA TYR A 891 26.57 15.47 -0.80
C TYR A 891 25.80 16.57 -0.07
N TRP A 892 26.01 16.70 1.24
CA TRP A 892 25.60 17.91 1.95
C TRP A 892 26.66 18.96 1.79
N THR A 893 26.26 20.11 1.23
CA THR A 893 27.20 21.17 0.89
C THR A 893 27.11 22.32 1.85
N ARG A 894 25.90 22.70 2.26
CA ARG A 894 25.67 23.85 3.13
C ARG A 894 24.62 23.52 4.18
N LEU A 895 24.84 24.00 5.39
CA LEU A 895 23.85 24.07 6.46
C LEU A 895 23.35 25.51 6.52
N VAL A 896 22.04 25.67 6.48
CA VAL A 896 21.39 26.98 6.59
C VAL A 896 20.45 26.95 7.78
N ALA A 897 20.62 27.89 8.70
CA ALA A 897 19.82 28.03 9.90
C ALA A 897 19.46 29.48 10.16
N GLN A 898 18.25 29.73 10.64
CA GLN A 898 17.87 31.01 11.20
C GLN A 898 18.08 30.96 12.72
N GLU A 899 19.16 31.57 13.20
CA GLU A 899 19.50 31.66 14.62
C GLU A 899 18.71 32.80 15.31
N PRO A 900 18.63 32.82 16.66
CA PRO A 900 17.98 33.90 17.40
C PRO A 900 18.41 35.31 16.96
N GLY A 901 17.47 36.27 17.01
CA GLY A 901 17.67 37.62 16.48
C GLY A 901 17.50 37.74 14.96
N GLY A 902 17.02 36.69 14.29
CA GLY A 902 16.79 36.67 12.84
C GLY A 902 18.06 36.50 12.00
N LYS A 903 19.19 36.20 12.65
CA LYS A 903 20.48 36.01 12.01
C LYS A 903 20.45 34.76 11.13
N LEU A 904 20.59 34.94 9.82
CA LEU A 904 20.75 33.85 8.89
C LEU A 904 22.19 33.36 8.92
N VAL A 905 22.39 32.10 9.29
CA VAL A 905 23.68 31.44 9.16
C VAL A 905 23.65 30.48 8.00
N ASP A 906 24.65 30.61 7.14
CA ASP A 906 24.83 29.77 5.97
C ASP A 906 26.32 29.39 5.88
N ARG A 907 26.62 28.12 6.15
CA ARG A 907 27.99 27.62 6.31
C ARG A 907 28.16 26.25 5.68
N PRO A 908 29.40 25.81 5.37
CA PRO A 908 29.64 24.44 4.92
C PRO A 908 29.05 23.40 5.90
N ALA A 909 28.51 22.30 5.38
CA ALA A 909 27.92 21.22 6.18
C ALA A 909 28.99 20.35 6.88
N GLN A 910 29.78 20.98 7.75
CA GLN A 910 30.83 20.35 8.57
C GLN A 910 30.41 20.30 10.05
N LYS A 911 31.23 19.67 10.91
CA LYS A 911 30.95 19.58 12.34
C LYS A 911 30.71 20.97 12.92
N CYS A 912 29.48 21.24 13.37
CA CYS A 912 29.09 22.52 13.95
C CYS A 912 27.84 22.35 14.82
N SER A 913 27.60 23.30 15.71
CA SER A 913 26.36 23.37 16.49
C SER A 913 25.89 24.81 16.59
N GLY A 914 24.63 24.98 16.97
CA GLY A 914 24.01 26.29 17.11
C GLY A 914 22.63 26.22 17.73
N GLU A 915 22.00 27.39 17.85
CA GLU A 915 20.63 27.55 18.31
C GLU A 915 19.73 27.97 17.15
N ILE A 916 18.47 27.60 17.20
CA ILE A 916 17.47 27.98 16.19
C ILE A 916 16.55 29.01 16.82
N ALA A 917 16.22 30.07 16.08
CA ALA A 917 15.17 30.99 16.51
C ALA A 917 13.84 30.23 16.68
N ASP A 918 13.06 30.61 17.69
CA ASP A 918 11.70 30.11 17.87
C ASP A 918 10.81 30.51 16.69
N GLY A 919 10.35 29.52 15.92
CA GLY A 919 9.66 29.70 14.63
C GLY A 919 10.60 29.97 13.44
N GLY A 920 11.92 29.93 13.63
CA GLY A 920 12.90 29.99 12.54
C GLY A 920 13.00 28.67 11.76
N PHE A 921 13.97 28.56 10.86
CA PHE A 921 14.16 27.33 10.08
C PHE A 921 15.58 26.74 10.15
N LEU A 922 15.69 25.45 9.85
CA LEU A 922 16.94 24.72 9.69
C LEU A 922 16.84 23.82 8.45
N THR A 923 17.82 23.88 7.56
CA THR A 923 17.87 23.07 6.34
C THR A 923 19.30 22.75 5.91
N VAL A 924 19.44 21.67 5.15
CA VAL A 924 20.70 21.26 4.52
C VAL A 924 20.54 21.29 3.00
N LEU A 925 21.49 21.91 2.31
CA LEU A 925 21.50 22.03 0.86
C LEU A 925 22.42 20.97 0.25
N SER A 926 21.94 20.32 -0.81
CA SER A 926 22.71 19.37 -1.62
C SER A 926 22.93 19.92 -3.03
N LYS A 927 24.13 19.72 -3.58
CA LYS A 927 24.40 20.00 -5.01
C LYS A 927 23.82 18.93 -5.94
N ALA A 928 23.59 17.73 -5.42
CA ALA A 928 23.20 16.55 -6.19
C ALA A 928 21.70 16.28 -6.17
N SER A 929 20.92 17.07 -5.43
CA SER A 929 19.48 16.88 -5.32
C SER A 929 18.75 18.23 -5.27
N PRO A 930 17.70 18.44 -6.09
CA PRO A 930 16.79 19.57 -5.93
C PRO A 930 15.91 19.43 -4.68
N ARG A 931 15.99 18.31 -3.96
CA ARG A 931 15.21 18.05 -2.74
C ARG A 931 15.94 18.56 -1.50
N ARG A 932 15.17 19.15 -0.60
CA ARG A 932 15.68 19.68 0.68
C ARG A 932 14.71 19.36 1.79
N ILE A 933 15.24 19.08 2.97
CA ILE A 933 14.45 18.98 4.20
C ILE A 933 14.58 20.31 4.93
N VAL A 934 13.44 20.93 5.22
CA VAL A 934 13.34 22.15 6.01
C VAL A 934 12.59 21.82 7.30
N LEU A 935 13.16 22.24 8.42
CA LEU A 935 12.56 22.14 9.74
C LEU A 935 12.18 23.52 10.21
N ILE A 936 10.97 23.65 10.75
CA ILE A 936 10.52 24.88 11.41
C ILE A 936 10.07 24.49 12.82
N PRO A 937 10.94 24.67 13.84
CA PRO A 937 10.63 24.31 15.22
C PRO A 937 10.11 25.50 16.06
N SER A 938 9.33 25.20 17.09
CA SER A 938 8.96 26.11 18.18
C SER A 938 8.83 25.33 19.49
N ALA A 939 9.31 25.88 20.60
CA ALA A 939 9.22 25.26 21.91
C ALA A 939 8.78 26.28 22.97
N ASP A 940 8.05 25.84 23.99
CA ASP A 940 7.49 26.71 25.04
C ASP A 940 8.50 27.10 26.13
N LYS A 941 9.44 26.20 26.47
CA LYS A 941 10.29 26.36 27.68
C LYS A 941 11.79 26.27 27.44
N LEU A 942 12.21 25.48 26.45
CA LEU A 942 13.63 25.15 26.25
C LEU A 942 14.14 25.74 24.94
N SER A 943 15.43 26.08 24.90
CA SER A 943 16.11 26.53 23.70
C SER A 943 16.14 25.43 22.62
N LEU A 944 15.89 25.81 21.37
CA LEU A 944 15.98 24.93 20.20
C LEU A 944 17.44 24.85 19.74
N ARG A 945 18.00 23.64 19.62
CA ARG A 945 19.42 23.45 19.27
C ARG A 945 19.59 22.46 18.13
N TYR A 946 20.72 22.57 17.44
CA TYR A 946 21.15 21.59 16.45
C TYR A 946 22.65 21.29 16.56
N GLU A 947 23.03 20.12 16.07
CA GLU A 947 24.41 19.68 15.96
C GLU A 947 24.61 18.89 14.66
N MET A 948 25.45 19.41 13.76
CA MET A 948 26.00 18.65 12.66
C MET A 948 27.22 17.87 13.14
N THR A 949 27.24 16.55 12.99
CA THR A 949 28.39 15.71 13.31
C THR A 949 29.45 15.77 12.20
N GLY A 950 30.65 15.26 12.47
CA GLY A 950 31.68 15.08 11.43
C GLY A 950 31.30 14.08 10.33
N SER A 951 30.33 13.20 10.59
CA SER A 951 29.77 12.29 9.59
C SER A 951 28.69 12.94 8.71
N GLY A 952 28.45 14.25 8.89
CA GLY A 952 27.38 14.95 8.21
C GLY A 952 25.99 14.55 8.69
N THR A 953 25.83 14.05 9.90
CA THR A 953 24.51 13.79 10.49
C THR A 953 24.07 15.04 11.24
N LEU A 954 22.93 15.61 10.89
CA LEU A 954 22.35 16.75 11.60
C LEU A 954 21.42 16.23 12.69
N ASN A 955 21.74 16.48 13.94
CA ASN A 955 20.86 16.26 15.08
C ASN A 955 20.13 17.56 15.43
N PHE A 956 18.89 17.43 15.88
CA PHE A 956 18.03 18.52 16.34
C PHE A 956 17.41 18.14 17.69
N GLY A 957 17.30 19.11 18.59
CA GLY A 957 16.83 18.86 19.96
C GLY A 957 16.55 20.12 20.79
N LEU A 958 16.34 19.91 22.08
CA LEU A 958 15.93 20.91 23.07
C LEU A 958 16.90 20.98 24.24
N GLY A 959 16.97 22.16 24.85
CA GLY A 959 17.65 22.41 26.12
C GLY A 959 19.17 22.45 26.02
N LYS A 960 19.81 22.88 27.10
CA LYS A 960 21.26 22.86 27.30
C LYS A 960 21.61 22.12 28.59
N GLU A 961 22.86 21.70 28.70
CA GLU A 961 23.36 21.12 29.94
C GLU A 961 23.12 22.06 31.13
N GLY A 962 22.60 21.50 32.22
CA GLY A 962 22.31 22.22 33.46
C GLY A 962 20.90 22.83 33.51
N ASP A 963 20.13 22.83 32.42
CA ASP A 963 18.71 23.21 32.46
C ASP A 963 17.96 22.30 33.44
N ARG A 964 17.05 22.90 34.22
CA ARG A 964 16.24 22.23 35.23
C ARG A 964 14.78 22.21 34.82
N ILE A 965 14.15 21.05 34.97
CA ILE A 965 12.72 20.85 34.67
C ILE A 965 12.08 20.20 35.90
N ALA A 966 10.96 20.75 36.36
CA ALA A 966 10.29 20.25 37.55
C ALA A 966 9.55 18.93 37.26
N GLY A 967 9.40 18.10 38.29
CA GLY A 967 8.53 16.92 38.23
C GLY A 967 7.08 17.31 37.94
N GLY A 968 6.43 16.55 37.06
CA GLY A 968 5.08 16.81 36.57
C GLY A 968 4.99 17.87 35.47
N GLU A 969 6.08 18.59 35.19
CA GLU A 969 6.13 19.64 34.19
C GLU A 969 6.07 19.07 32.76
N THR A 970 5.32 19.75 31.88
CA THR A 970 5.26 19.44 30.45
C THR A 970 6.07 20.44 29.65
N VAL A 971 6.92 19.93 28.75
CA VAL A 971 7.59 20.70 27.69
C VAL A 971 6.92 20.38 26.36
N THR A 972 6.52 21.41 25.61
CA THR A 972 5.84 21.25 24.32
C THR A 972 6.75 21.72 23.19
N LEU A 973 7.01 20.83 22.24
CA LEU A 973 7.68 21.12 20.97
C LEU A 973 6.70 21.02 19.83
N ARG A 974 6.75 21.98 18.92
CA ARG A 974 6.05 21.98 17.65
C ARG A 974 7.05 21.98 16.52
N LEU A 975 6.81 21.17 15.50
CA LEU A 975 7.78 20.98 14.44
C LEU A 975 7.09 20.76 13.10
N ALA A 976 7.37 21.62 12.12
CA ALA A 976 7.02 21.36 10.73
C ALA A 976 8.22 20.74 10.03
N PHE A 977 8.03 19.54 9.49
CA PHE A 977 8.96 18.91 8.55
C PHE A 977 8.43 19.11 7.15
N ILE A 978 9.25 19.71 6.30
CA ILE A 978 8.92 20.02 4.93
C ILE A 978 9.97 19.39 4.03
N SER A 979 9.57 18.46 3.16
CA SER A 979 10.35 18.16 1.96
C SER A 979 9.95 19.17 0.92
N GLN A 980 10.90 19.93 0.39
CA GLN A 980 10.66 20.91 -0.66
C GLN A 980 11.44 20.50 -1.91
N LEU A 981 10.77 20.61 -3.06
CA LEU A 981 11.39 20.48 -4.36
C LEU A 981 11.78 21.88 -4.87
N ASP A 982 13.08 22.15 -4.94
CA ASP A 982 13.62 23.43 -5.41
C ASP A 982 14.91 23.26 -6.23
N TYR A 983 14.79 23.50 -7.53
CA TYR A 983 15.87 23.39 -8.51
C TYR A 983 16.86 24.58 -8.49
N SER A 984 16.53 25.68 -7.81
CA SER A 984 17.34 26.92 -7.87
C SER A 984 18.65 26.86 -7.10
N GLY A 985 18.76 25.96 -6.11
CA GLY A 985 19.87 25.97 -5.14
C GLY A 985 19.83 27.12 -4.12
N ASP A 986 18.82 28.00 -4.16
CA ASP A 986 18.78 29.26 -3.40
C ASP A 986 18.03 29.15 -2.06
N VAL A 987 18.49 29.88 -1.05
CA VAL A 987 17.86 29.98 0.28
C VAL A 987 16.58 30.83 0.25
N SER A 988 16.37 31.67 -0.78
CA SER A 988 15.16 32.48 -0.89
C SER A 988 13.86 31.65 -0.80
N SER A 989 13.86 30.44 -1.37
CA SER A 989 12.71 29.53 -1.39
C SER A 989 12.29 28.98 -0.02
N VAL A 990 13.16 29.07 1.00
CA VAL A 990 12.88 28.59 2.37
C VAL A 990 12.55 29.71 3.36
N LYS A 991 12.93 30.96 3.05
CA LYS A 991 12.76 32.10 3.97
C LYS A 991 11.31 32.44 4.27
N ASP A 992 10.42 32.18 3.32
CA ASP A 992 8.99 32.50 3.44
C ASP A 992 8.18 31.35 4.09
N LEU A 993 8.76 30.15 4.24
CA LEU A 993 8.07 29.00 4.82
C LEU A 993 7.65 29.20 6.29
N PRO A 994 8.49 29.79 7.17
CA PRO A 994 8.08 30.14 8.53
C PRO A 994 6.78 30.94 8.61
N GLU A 995 6.56 31.88 7.68
CA GLU A 995 5.37 32.73 7.67
C GLU A 995 4.10 31.94 7.32
N GLY A 996 4.22 30.85 6.54
CA GLY A 996 3.07 30.03 6.15
C GLY A 996 2.57 29.07 7.21
N PHE A 997 3.46 28.56 8.07
CA PHE A 997 3.09 27.60 9.12
C PHE A 997 3.03 28.20 10.53
N ASP A 998 3.59 29.40 10.73
CA ASP A 998 3.62 30.18 11.97
C ASP A 998 3.69 29.34 13.25
N MET A 999 4.84 28.72 13.48
CA MET A 999 5.01 27.75 14.55
C MET A 999 5.06 28.40 15.96
N ASN A 1000 5.44 29.67 16.05
CA ASN A 1000 5.56 30.39 17.32
C ASN A 1000 4.27 31.16 17.71
N GLY A 1001 3.38 31.39 16.74
CA GLY A 1001 2.13 32.13 16.93
C GLY A 1001 2.34 33.63 17.14
N LYS A 1002 3.51 34.16 16.79
CA LYS A 1002 3.85 35.58 16.91
C LYS A 1002 3.42 36.37 15.68
N HIS A 1003 3.22 35.70 14.55
CA HIS A 1003 2.69 36.34 13.36
C HIS A 1003 1.16 36.43 13.47
N SER A 1004 0.57 37.58 13.15
CA SER A 1004 -0.84 37.58 12.79
C SER A 1004 -0.96 36.65 11.59
N ALA A 1005 -1.67 35.53 11.72
CA ALA A 1005 -1.87 34.51 10.66
C ALA A 1005 -1.87 35.15 9.26
N PRO A 1006 -1.26 34.54 8.24
CA PRO A 1006 -0.97 35.16 6.94
C PRO A 1006 -2.17 35.90 6.35
N GLY A 1007 -2.28 37.20 6.65
CA GLY A 1007 -3.41 38.05 6.24
C GLY A 1007 -4.80 37.45 6.48
N VAL A 1008 -5.00 36.63 7.51
CA VAL A 1008 -6.29 35.99 7.77
C VAL A 1008 -7.26 36.98 8.39
N ARG A 1009 -8.46 37.10 7.84
CA ARG A 1009 -9.54 37.93 8.39
C ARG A 1009 -10.83 37.12 8.47
N ALA A 1010 -11.29 36.84 9.68
CA ALA A 1010 -12.59 36.22 9.92
C ALA A 1010 -13.69 37.29 9.77
N ALA A 1011 -14.66 37.04 8.90
CA ALA A 1011 -15.89 37.83 8.75
C ALA A 1011 -17.02 37.27 9.63
N VAL A 1012 -17.00 35.96 9.90
CA VAL A 1012 -17.89 35.26 10.84
C VAL A 1012 -17.02 34.33 11.67
N GLY A 1013 -17.33 34.18 12.97
CA GLY A 1013 -16.50 33.44 13.92
C GLY A 1013 -15.29 34.22 14.41
N LYS A 1014 -14.39 33.55 15.14
CA LYS A 1014 -13.23 34.18 15.78
C LYS A 1014 -11.94 33.44 15.46
N PHE A 1015 -10.92 34.16 15.01
CA PHE A 1015 -9.56 33.62 14.93
C PHE A 1015 -8.99 33.43 16.34
N LEU A 1016 -8.47 32.24 16.64
CA LEU A 1016 -7.94 31.90 17.96
C LEU A 1016 -6.41 31.88 17.99
N SER A 1017 -5.80 31.23 17.01
CA SER A 1017 -4.35 30.99 17.00
C SER A 1017 -3.88 30.65 15.59
N SER A 1018 -2.70 31.12 15.21
CA SER A 1018 -1.97 30.69 14.01
C SER A 1018 -1.04 29.52 14.30
N ARG A 1019 -0.80 29.23 15.58
CA ARG A 1019 0.23 28.29 16.03
C ARG A 1019 -0.03 26.89 15.49
N LEU A 1020 0.93 26.37 14.70
CA LEU A 1020 0.92 25.03 14.06
C LEU A 1020 -0.12 24.88 12.94
N ILE A 1021 -1.40 25.06 13.28
CA ILE A 1021 -2.53 25.05 12.36
C ILE A 1021 -3.38 26.27 12.68
N SER A 1022 -3.70 27.07 11.66
CA SER A 1022 -4.60 28.21 11.83
C SER A 1022 -5.95 27.74 12.37
N THR A 1023 -6.23 28.16 13.59
CA THR A 1023 -7.34 27.68 14.42
C THR A 1023 -8.33 28.80 14.66
N PHE A 1024 -9.61 28.47 14.49
CA PHE A 1024 -10.74 29.38 14.66
C PHE A 1024 -11.80 28.76 15.56
N GLU A 1025 -12.65 29.61 16.09
CA GLU A 1025 -13.93 29.24 16.72
C GLU A 1025 -15.06 29.60 15.76
N ALA A 1026 -15.94 28.63 15.47
CA ALA A 1026 -17.15 28.89 14.71
C ALA A 1026 -18.14 29.74 15.53
N ASP A 1027 -18.83 30.66 14.87
CA ASP A 1027 -19.99 31.35 15.42
C ASP A 1027 -21.26 30.63 14.95
N ASN A 1028 -22.00 30.06 15.89
CA ASN A 1028 -23.23 29.30 15.63
C ASN A 1028 -23.07 28.21 14.55
N GLY A 1029 -21.96 27.48 14.63
CA GLY A 1029 -21.66 26.37 13.73
C GLY A 1029 -21.13 26.77 12.34
N ALA A 1030 -20.76 28.04 12.14
CA ALA A 1030 -20.19 28.53 10.89
C ALA A 1030 -18.98 29.46 11.11
N LEU A 1031 -18.10 29.48 10.12
CA LEU A 1031 -16.95 30.37 9.99
C LEU A 1031 -16.93 30.91 8.55
N ALA A 1032 -16.55 32.16 8.39
CA ALA A 1032 -16.20 32.71 7.08
C ALA A 1032 -14.93 33.54 7.24
N PHE A 1033 -13.94 33.31 6.39
CA PHE A 1033 -12.67 34.03 6.45
C PHE A 1033 -12.05 34.21 5.07
N THR A 1034 -11.19 35.21 4.97
CA THR A 1034 -10.32 35.41 3.81
C THR A 1034 -8.85 35.27 4.20
N THR A 1035 -8.01 34.89 3.24
CA THR A 1035 -6.55 34.90 3.38
C THR A 1035 -5.92 35.77 2.30
N ARG A 1036 -4.74 36.32 2.58
CA ARG A 1036 -3.94 36.96 1.53
C ARG A 1036 -3.27 35.89 0.65
N PRO A 1037 -2.85 36.23 -0.59
CA PRO A 1037 -2.01 35.37 -1.40
C PRO A 1037 -0.75 34.93 -0.66
N LEU A 1038 -0.58 33.62 -0.50
CA LEU A 1038 0.62 33.01 0.05
C LEU A 1038 0.95 31.72 -0.70
N LYS A 1039 2.16 31.65 -1.23
CA LYS A 1039 2.69 30.47 -1.90
C LYS A 1039 3.37 29.58 -0.87
N THR A 1040 2.91 28.34 -0.79
CA THR A 1040 3.38 27.33 0.16
C THR A 1040 3.65 26.02 -0.57
N VAL A 1041 4.34 25.10 0.09
CA VAL A 1041 4.68 23.78 -0.45
C VAL A 1041 3.44 22.91 -0.67
N CYS A 1042 2.47 22.98 0.23
CA CYS A 1042 1.17 22.33 0.13
C CYS A 1042 0.04 23.32 0.39
N ASP A 1043 -1.21 22.88 0.22
CA ASP A 1043 -2.38 23.66 0.66
C ASP A 1043 -2.33 23.86 2.18
N LEU A 1044 -2.70 25.05 2.68
CA LEU A 1044 -2.59 25.33 4.11
C LEU A 1044 -3.67 24.59 4.89
N PRO A 1045 -3.34 23.99 6.04
CA PRO A 1045 -4.31 23.35 6.91
C PRO A 1045 -5.04 24.38 7.78
N PHE A 1046 -6.32 24.11 8.04
CA PHE A 1046 -7.19 24.92 8.89
C PHE A 1046 -7.92 24.03 9.88
N ARG A 1047 -8.11 24.55 11.10
CA ARG A 1047 -8.88 23.94 12.18
C ARG A 1047 -9.99 24.87 12.62
N VAL A 1048 -11.21 24.36 12.74
CA VAL A 1048 -12.37 25.16 13.18
C VAL A 1048 -13.10 24.44 14.29
N ASN A 1049 -13.02 24.97 15.50
CA ASN A 1049 -13.70 24.47 16.69
C ASN A 1049 -15.18 24.89 16.69
N GLY A 1050 -15.98 24.28 17.57
CA GLY A 1050 -17.38 24.63 17.77
C GLY A 1050 -18.33 24.01 16.74
N LEU A 1051 -17.94 22.88 16.14
CA LEU A 1051 -18.71 22.19 15.09
C LEU A 1051 -19.20 20.81 15.55
N GLU A 1052 -20.26 20.31 14.92
CA GLU A 1052 -20.89 19.03 15.27
C GLU A 1052 -20.52 17.92 14.27
N ASP A 1053 -20.15 16.73 14.75
CA ASP A 1053 -19.95 15.55 13.89
C ASP A 1053 -21.31 14.90 13.56
N ASN A 1054 -22.12 15.64 12.81
CA ASN A 1054 -23.47 15.25 12.40
C ASN A 1054 -23.53 14.68 10.98
N GLY A 1055 -22.42 14.69 10.23
CA GLY A 1055 -22.34 14.20 8.84
C GLY A 1055 -22.56 15.28 7.76
N CYS A 1056 -22.74 16.54 8.14
CA CYS A 1056 -23.07 17.65 7.22
C CYS A 1056 -22.10 18.83 7.33
N ALA A 1057 -20.89 18.61 7.82
CA ALA A 1057 -19.86 19.63 7.90
C ALA A 1057 -19.06 19.72 6.58
N ALA A 1058 -18.84 20.94 6.10
CA ALA A 1058 -18.18 21.19 4.83
C ALA A 1058 -17.47 22.55 4.82
N TYR A 1059 -16.64 22.77 3.80
CA TYR A 1059 -16.14 24.08 3.41
C TYR A 1059 -16.56 24.41 1.99
N PHE A 1060 -16.59 25.71 1.68
CA PHE A 1060 -17.01 26.27 0.40
C PHE A 1060 -16.06 27.40 0.04
N GLU A 1061 -15.33 27.25 -1.06
CA GLU A 1061 -14.39 28.25 -1.57
C GLU A 1061 -15.07 29.11 -2.64
N ARG A 1062 -15.38 30.37 -2.31
CA ARG A 1062 -16.08 31.30 -3.21
C ARG A 1062 -15.26 31.66 -4.44
N ASN A 1063 -13.96 31.82 -4.27
CA ASN A 1063 -13.00 32.09 -5.35
C ASN A 1063 -12.31 30.81 -5.88
N GLY A 1064 -12.81 29.63 -5.51
CA GLY A 1064 -12.26 28.33 -5.86
C GLY A 1064 -13.31 27.42 -6.50
N SER A 1065 -13.56 26.27 -5.87
CA SER A 1065 -14.50 25.26 -6.43
C SER A 1065 -15.97 25.69 -6.47
N ALA A 1066 -16.35 26.73 -5.72
CA ALA A 1066 -17.72 27.24 -5.58
C ALA A 1066 -18.77 26.14 -5.29
N ARG A 1067 -18.38 25.13 -4.49
CA ARG A 1067 -19.26 24.05 -4.03
C ARG A 1067 -18.90 23.59 -2.63
N PHE A 1068 -19.79 22.81 -2.02
CA PHE A 1068 -19.52 22.18 -0.74
C PHE A 1068 -18.54 21.03 -0.89
N LEU A 1069 -17.43 21.12 -0.15
CA LEU A 1069 -16.45 20.07 0.02
C LEU A 1069 -16.58 19.56 1.45
N PHE A 1070 -17.13 18.35 1.62
CA PHE A 1070 -17.34 17.75 2.93
C PHE A 1070 -16.00 17.48 3.60
N ALA A 1071 -15.91 17.79 4.89
CA ALA A 1071 -14.68 17.72 5.65
C ALA A 1071 -14.94 17.16 7.05
N PRO A 1072 -13.95 16.49 7.64
CA PRO A 1072 -14.14 15.74 8.86
C PRO A 1072 -14.16 16.62 10.12
N VAL A 1073 -15.06 16.32 11.04
CA VAL A 1073 -15.10 16.86 12.40
C VAL A 1073 -14.56 15.83 13.38
N GLN A 1074 -13.50 16.15 14.11
CA GLN A 1074 -12.94 15.32 15.18
C GLN A 1074 -12.93 16.13 16.47
N ASN A 1075 -13.52 15.60 17.54
CA ASN A 1075 -13.63 16.27 18.85
C ASN A 1075 -14.15 17.72 18.74
N GLY A 1076 -15.22 17.90 17.98
CA GLY A 1076 -15.85 19.21 17.75
C GLY A 1076 -15.04 20.18 16.87
N SER A 1077 -13.97 19.72 16.24
CA SER A 1077 -13.10 20.52 15.35
C SER A 1077 -13.15 20.00 13.91
N LEU A 1078 -13.51 20.85 12.96
CA LEU A 1078 -13.38 20.56 11.52
C LEU A 1078 -11.93 20.75 11.08
N PHE A 1079 -11.42 19.83 10.27
CA PHE A 1079 -10.09 19.93 9.69
C PHE A 1079 -10.14 19.85 8.16
N PHE A 1080 -9.48 20.77 7.47
CA PHE A 1080 -9.39 20.75 6.01
C PHE A 1080 -8.14 21.47 5.50
N GLN A 1081 -7.88 21.39 4.20
CA GLN A 1081 -6.84 22.15 3.52
C GLN A 1081 -7.43 22.92 2.34
N THR A 1082 -6.91 24.12 2.09
CA THR A 1082 -7.26 24.93 0.91
C THR A 1082 -6.03 25.66 0.37
N SER A 1083 -6.04 25.94 -0.94
CA SER A 1083 -4.96 26.70 -1.58
C SER A 1083 -5.06 28.17 -1.24
N THR A 1084 -3.97 28.75 -0.73
CA THR A 1084 -3.87 30.18 -0.44
C THR A 1084 -3.08 30.96 -1.48
N GLU A 1085 -2.64 30.35 -2.59
CA GLU A 1085 -1.72 31.01 -3.54
C GLU A 1085 -2.28 32.29 -4.16
N LYS A 1086 -3.59 32.35 -4.32
CA LYS A 1086 -4.32 33.52 -4.84
C LYS A 1086 -5.11 34.25 -3.76
N GLY A 1087 -4.89 33.89 -2.49
CA GLY A 1087 -5.82 34.14 -1.40
C GLY A 1087 -7.01 33.18 -1.47
N ALA A 1088 -7.58 32.87 -0.32
CA ALA A 1088 -8.77 32.03 -0.21
C ALA A 1088 -9.92 32.88 0.34
N ASP A 1089 -11.13 32.69 -0.19
CA ASP A 1089 -12.38 33.21 0.39
C ASP A 1089 -13.26 32.00 0.73
N VAL A 1090 -13.27 31.66 2.02
CA VAL A 1090 -13.77 30.38 2.51
C VAL A 1090 -14.89 30.59 3.50
N TRP A 1091 -16.00 29.89 3.27
CA TRP A 1091 -16.94 29.54 4.31
C TRP A 1091 -16.70 28.10 4.76
N CYS A 1092 -16.83 27.80 6.05
CA CYS A 1092 -16.83 26.42 6.52
C CYS A 1092 -17.67 26.26 7.80
N GLY A 1093 -18.20 25.06 8.02
CA GLY A 1093 -19.07 24.77 9.17
C GLY A 1093 -20.06 23.66 8.90
N ASN A 1094 -21.03 23.50 9.81
CA ASN A 1094 -22.17 22.61 9.60
C ASN A 1094 -23.15 23.28 8.62
N VAL A 1095 -23.36 22.69 7.43
CA VAL A 1095 -24.31 23.24 6.45
C VAL A 1095 -25.73 23.25 7.00
N PHE A 1096 -26.08 22.19 7.75
CA PHE A 1096 -27.28 22.10 8.55
C PHE A 1096 -26.94 21.61 9.96
N LEU A 1097 -27.70 22.13 10.93
CA LEU A 1097 -27.72 21.76 12.34
C LEU A 1097 -29.14 21.34 12.73
N ALA A 1098 -29.28 20.65 13.86
CA ALA A 1098 -30.55 20.33 14.46
C ALA A 1098 -30.56 20.75 15.93
N SER A 1099 -31.73 21.16 16.45
CA SER A 1099 -31.89 21.46 17.87
C SER A 1099 -31.63 20.23 18.77
N ASP A 1100 -31.79 19.02 18.22
CA ASP A 1100 -31.38 17.77 18.85
C ASP A 1100 -30.12 17.23 18.14
N LYS A 1101 -29.01 17.19 18.88
CA LYS A 1101 -27.68 16.80 18.36
C LYS A 1101 -27.55 15.30 18.09
N ASN A 1102 -28.54 14.50 18.48
CA ASN A 1102 -28.53 13.06 18.20
C ASN A 1102 -28.88 12.74 16.75
N LEU A 1103 -29.52 13.68 16.02
CA LEU A 1103 -29.82 13.50 14.61
C LEU A 1103 -28.54 13.49 13.75
N LYS A 1104 -28.49 12.59 12.77
CA LYS A 1104 -27.45 12.55 11.74
C LYS A 1104 -27.99 13.15 10.45
N LEU A 1105 -27.23 14.05 9.85
CA LEU A 1105 -27.61 14.84 8.69
C LEU A 1105 -26.65 14.52 7.54
N THR A 1106 -27.16 14.04 6.41
CA THR A 1106 -26.36 13.88 5.18
C THR A 1106 -26.94 14.74 4.07
N LEU A 1107 -26.19 15.74 3.62
CA LEU A 1107 -26.57 16.60 2.50
C LEU A 1107 -26.06 16.03 1.17
N THR A 1108 -26.96 15.89 0.20
CA THR A 1108 -26.63 15.59 -1.19
C THR A 1108 -26.93 16.82 -2.04
N VAL A 1109 -25.88 17.52 -2.49
CA VAL A 1109 -26.00 18.62 -3.45
C VAL A 1109 -25.68 18.11 -4.85
N ASP A 1110 -24.49 17.56 -5.02
CA ASP A 1110 -23.98 17.03 -6.28
C ASP A 1110 -24.01 15.49 -6.31
N GLY A 1111 -23.68 14.90 -7.46
CA GLY A 1111 -23.59 13.43 -7.61
C GLY A 1111 -24.92 12.77 -7.98
N GLN A 1112 -25.98 13.56 -8.13
CA GLN A 1112 -27.33 13.12 -8.49
C GLN A 1112 -27.53 13.11 -10.01
N ALA A 1113 -28.68 12.62 -10.47
CA ALA A 1113 -29.09 12.84 -11.85
C ALA A 1113 -29.18 14.35 -12.17
N PRO A 1114 -28.75 14.80 -13.37
CA PRO A 1114 -28.82 16.21 -13.75
C PRO A 1114 -30.21 16.82 -13.53
N GLY A 1115 -30.25 18.03 -12.98
CA GLY A 1115 -31.50 18.77 -12.71
C GLY A 1115 -32.23 18.38 -11.42
N LYS A 1116 -31.78 17.35 -10.68
CA LYS A 1116 -32.36 17.06 -9.36
C LYS A 1116 -32.01 18.13 -8.32
N PRO A 1117 -32.97 18.57 -7.51
CA PRO A 1117 -32.70 19.50 -6.41
C PRO A 1117 -31.82 18.84 -5.33
N PRO A 1118 -31.12 19.63 -4.51
CA PRO A 1118 -30.43 19.12 -3.34
C PRO A 1118 -31.40 18.42 -2.38
N LYS A 1119 -30.91 17.40 -1.68
CA LYS A 1119 -31.68 16.60 -0.71
C LYS A 1119 -30.90 16.52 0.61
N LEU A 1120 -31.58 16.72 1.72
CA LEU A 1120 -31.06 16.43 3.06
C LEU A 1120 -31.69 15.15 3.59
N GLU A 1121 -30.88 14.14 3.91
CA GLU A 1121 -31.29 13.01 4.73
C GLU A 1121 -31.14 13.39 6.22
N ILE A 1122 -32.19 13.15 7.00
CA ILE A 1122 -32.23 13.38 8.45
C ILE A 1122 -32.53 12.04 9.11
N HIS A 1123 -31.54 11.48 9.80
CA HIS A 1123 -31.60 10.17 10.40
C HIS A 1123 -31.62 10.25 11.92
N ASN A 1124 -32.51 9.49 12.55
CA ASN A 1124 -32.60 9.36 14.00
C ASN A 1124 -32.04 8.00 14.45
N PRO A 1125 -30.81 7.97 15.00
CA PRO A 1125 -30.20 6.74 15.48
C PRO A 1125 -30.63 6.35 16.91
N THR A 1126 -31.51 7.10 17.56
CA THR A 1126 -31.90 6.87 18.96
C THR A 1126 -33.07 5.89 19.07
N GLU A 1127 -33.41 5.49 20.30
CA GLU A 1127 -34.53 4.58 20.59
C GLU A 1127 -35.89 5.29 20.66
N SER A 1128 -35.92 6.61 20.81
CA SER A 1128 -37.13 7.43 20.85
C SER A 1128 -37.32 8.22 19.55
N ALA A 1129 -38.56 8.56 19.21
CA ALA A 1129 -38.81 9.54 18.14
C ALA A 1129 -38.25 10.91 18.55
N ILE A 1130 -37.72 11.66 17.58
CA ILE A 1130 -37.17 13.00 17.81
C ILE A 1130 -37.98 14.00 16.99
N ARG A 1131 -38.42 15.07 17.66
CA ARG A 1131 -38.93 16.28 17.01
C ARG A 1131 -37.89 17.37 17.18
N ALA A 1132 -37.31 17.82 16.08
CA ALA A 1132 -36.24 18.82 16.11
C ALA A 1132 -36.46 19.90 15.05
N THR A 1133 -35.97 21.10 15.38
CA THR A 1133 -35.81 22.16 14.40
C THR A 1133 -34.50 21.96 13.66
N VAL A 1134 -34.56 21.75 12.35
CA VAL A 1134 -33.38 21.70 11.47
C VAL A 1134 -33.19 23.07 10.85
N PHE A 1135 -31.97 23.59 10.88
CA PHE A 1135 -31.65 24.93 10.37
C PHE A 1135 -30.26 25.00 9.75
N SER A 1136 -30.08 25.95 8.84
CA SER A 1136 -28.78 26.28 8.23
C SER A 1136 -28.29 27.63 8.78
N PRO A 1137 -27.03 27.75 9.23
CA PRO A 1137 -26.48 29.02 9.70
C PRO A 1137 -26.70 30.15 8.68
N ALA A 1138 -26.98 31.38 9.12
CA ALA A 1138 -27.32 32.48 8.22
C ALA A 1138 -26.24 32.77 7.17
N SER A 1139 -24.97 32.53 7.50
CA SER A 1139 -23.82 32.72 6.61
C SER A 1139 -23.57 31.57 5.63
N ALA A 1140 -24.27 30.43 5.76
CA ALA A 1140 -24.06 29.26 4.93
C ALA A 1140 -24.42 29.54 3.46
N PRO A 1141 -23.51 29.26 2.49
CA PRO A 1141 -23.80 29.40 1.08
C PRO A 1141 -25.02 28.59 0.66
N LEU A 1142 -25.79 29.06 -0.32
CA LEU A 1142 -26.96 28.39 -0.93
C LEU A 1142 -28.17 28.14 -0.02
N PHE A 1143 -27.98 27.90 1.28
CA PHE A 1143 -29.02 27.45 2.22
C PHE A 1143 -29.18 28.36 3.45
N GLY A 1144 -28.33 29.37 3.62
CA GLY A 1144 -28.24 30.11 4.87
C GLY A 1144 -29.56 30.72 5.34
N GLY A 1145 -29.89 30.51 6.62
CA GLY A 1145 -31.14 30.95 7.24
C GLY A 1145 -32.36 30.06 6.95
N MET A 1146 -32.20 28.97 6.19
CA MET A 1146 -33.26 27.97 6.04
C MET A 1146 -33.56 27.32 7.40
N LYS A 1147 -34.85 27.12 7.72
CA LYS A 1147 -35.30 26.53 8.99
C LYS A 1147 -36.61 25.77 8.78
N PHE A 1148 -36.73 24.58 9.35
CA PHE A 1148 -37.96 23.78 9.31
C PHE A 1148 -38.03 22.79 10.49
N GLN A 1149 -39.22 22.28 10.77
CA GLN A 1149 -39.42 21.20 11.75
C GLN A 1149 -39.25 19.83 11.09
N ALA A 1150 -38.66 18.89 11.81
CA ALA A 1150 -38.51 17.50 11.41
C ALA A 1150 -38.98 16.58 12.54
N ASP A 1151 -39.97 15.74 12.23
CA ASP A 1151 -40.43 14.65 13.08
C ASP A 1151 -39.82 13.35 12.53
N VAL A 1152 -38.83 12.81 13.23
CA VAL A 1152 -38.02 11.68 12.76
C VAL A 1152 -38.27 10.46 13.66
N PRO A 1153 -38.96 9.41 13.17
CA PRO A 1153 -39.21 8.21 13.94
C PRO A 1153 -37.92 7.50 14.39
N THR A 1154 -38.00 6.73 15.47
CA THR A 1154 -36.90 5.91 16.01
C THR A 1154 -36.29 5.00 14.95
N GLY A 1155 -34.96 5.04 14.82
CA GLY A 1155 -34.21 4.20 13.88
C GLY A 1155 -34.65 4.35 12.42
N SER A 1156 -34.93 5.58 11.96
CA SER A 1156 -35.39 5.84 10.59
C SER A 1156 -34.79 7.10 10.00
N SER A 1157 -34.86 7.22 8.68
CA SER A 1157 -34.47 8.42 7.93
C SER A 1157 -35.69 9.06 7.27
N ILE A 1158 -35.76 10.39 7.30
CA ILE A 1158 -36.65 11.17 6.43
C ILE A 1158 -35.80 11.98 5.44
N HIS A 1159 -36.38 12.36 4.30
CA HIS A 1159 -35.71 13.15 3.28
C HIS A 1159 -36.42 14.48 3.04
N LYS A 1160 -35.67 15.58 3.08
CA LYS A 1160 -36.15 16.91 2.73
C LYS A 1160 -35.52 17.34 1.40
N ILE A 1161 -36.36 17.60 0.40
CA ILE A 1161 -35.94 18.29 -0.82
C ILE A 1161 -35.76 19.77 -0.50
N LEU A 1162 -34.64 20.34 -0.92
CA LEU A 1162 -34.23 21.72 -0.62
C LEU A 1162 -34.33 22.58 -1.87
N GLU A 1163 -34.86 23.79 -1.71
CA GLU A 1163 -34.82 24.81 -2.74
C GLU A 1163 -33.53 25.63 -2.58
N LEU A 1164 -32.78 25.77 -3.67
CA LEU A 1164 -31.60 26.62 -3.71
C LEU A 1164 -32.06 28.09 -3.67
N LYS A 1165 -31.46 28.89 -2.80
CA LYS A 1165 -31.59 30.35 -2.91
C LYS A 1165 -30.95 30.78 -4.23
N LYS A 1166 -31.73 31.50 -5.04
CA LYS A 1166 -31.25 32.11 -6.28
C LYS A 1166 -30.17 33.14 -6.01
#